data_AF-A0A9N8EBP8-F1
#
_entry.id   AF-A0A9N8EBP8-F1
#
_cell.length_a   1.000
_cell.length_b   1.000
_cell.length_c   1.000
_cell.angle_alpha   90.00
_cell.angle_beta   90.00
_cell.angle_gamma   90.00
#
_symmetry.space_group_name_H-M   'P 1'
#
loop_
_entity.id
_entity.type
_entity.pdbx_description
1 polymer ?
#
loop_
_entity_poly.entity_id
_entity_poly.type
_entity_poly.pdbx_seq_one_letter_code
_entity_poly.pdbx_strand_id
1 'polypeptide(L)'
;MSTVRSHPAAAAAAKKRRRAGGQDAVVMKRTFCLWVLIGSCLFMLVHQVQLTKRAVLQSKSTKEPTSSYFLPDISSFLFDDTDNDSSADDVFADDDNAHRYDDDDDDEFQSGEEDDFFNNGQTQEEGEEQGEEEEDDSSNEPTSGVEVYVKQLRKQMDETALQSGGKVSANAYMEMYQKAMQRRKQSAESKQYRPYAGSSAIKDNNGDLSREHVRKARDMERKTRRRNSYRTRSDWRPPIQDFTKMPPLPMENRILPNMKAIGGVIFFLHVPKTGGQTVRQFNLRFRMHIERKSIQANRRQQRKTNGGAKLQIGLKIGEDGPEPPSRELMELDMLSKERLRFVVANTLDVFHAEAVPQVNHYLEHQSNSHGKILFVEVHGMDNYHALELEPYLQHWRQQSQKSGVPFFAFTLLREAISMHVSFFNYYYIHPGDPRFCKNPLKPQQKCSGSGYGMSRRQDRHQRRDEAKAQYAKMRGMSDARMRGGDKAELEGLSYRDFMKSAYTDRRKTKMVNHADGIKGVSHEDMEKAMLQVAYDNPQCLFLARGERAFGDGTEEKLIRDVELRRLECQQTYLSLQRTMDWIGRTDTLSTETLPMLTHIMFQRPELGKHLPKANVSPPSGFVKLSQLQASTVKGLEKVSQFDQEIYYRIKEDYTMDQWVNKTDYQ
;
A
#
# COMPACT_ATOMS: atom_id res chain seq x y z
N MET A 1 34.74 -46.19 -93.06
CA MET A 1 33.47 -46.16 -93.81
C MET A 1 32.49 -47.12 -93.12
N SER A 2 31.20 -46.74 -93.15
CA SER A 2 29.98 -47.20 -92.43
C SER A 2 29.77 -48.73 -92.24
N THR A 3 28.82 -49.26 -91.45
CA THR A 3 27.42 -48.83 -91.18
C THR A 3 26.76 -49.66 -90.04
N VAL A 4 25.76 -49.02 -89.39
CA VAL A 4 24.46 -49.51 -88.85
C VAL A 4 24.38 -50.38 -87.56
N ARG A 5 23.47 -49.94 -86.68
CA ARG A 5 23.12 -50.45 -85.33
C ARG A 5 21.61 -50.74 -85.20
N SER A 6 21.29 -51.55 -84.19
CA SER A 6 20.05 -52.29 -83.92
C SER A 6 19.06 -51.63 -82.93
N HIS A 7 17.81 -52.11 -82.95
CA HIS A 7 16.82 -52.11 -81.87
C HIS A 7 16.09 -53.47 -81.85
N PRO A 8 15.48 -53.88 -80.72
CA PRO A 8 14.03 -54.08 -80.76
C PRO A 8 13.28 -53.68 -79.48
N ALA A 9 11.96 -53.57 -79.64
CA ALA A 9 10.94 -53.16 -78.67
C ALA A 9 10.21 -54.35 -78.03
N ALA A 10 9.77 -54.19 -76.78
CA ALA A 10 8.45 -54.59 -76.23
C ALA A 10 8.47 -54.59 -74.68
N ALA A 11 7.60 -53.80 -74.05
CA ALA A 11 6.88 -54.08 -72.79
C ALA A 11 6.48 -52.77 -72.05
N ALA A 12 5.21 -52.35 -72.15
CA ALA A 12 4.55 -51.53 -71.11
C ALA A 12 3.06 -51.31 -71.42
N ALA A 13 2.16 -52.11 -70.84
CA ALA A 13 0.80 -51.70 -70.43
C ALA A 13 0.00 -52.88 -69.87
N ALA A 14 -0.28 -52.91 -68.56
CA ALA A 14 -1.56 -53.33 -67.95
C ALA A 14 -1.44 -53.57 -66.43
N LYS A 15 -1.55 -52.50 -65.61
CA LYS A 15 -2.03 -52.62 -64.21
C LYS A 15 -2.54 -51.27 -63.68
N LYS A 16 -3.68 -50.80 -64.20
CA LYS A 16 -4.39 -49.61 -63.71
C LYS A 16 -5.87 -49.96 -63.49
N ARG A 17 -6.19 -50.52 -62.33
CA ARG A 17 -7.55 -50.59 -61.74
C ARG A 17 -7.45 -51.15 -60.32
N ARG A 18 -7.43 -50.26 -59.32
CA ARG A 18 -7.84 -50.42 -57.90
C ARG A 18 -7.21 -49.28 -57.08
N ARG A 19 -7.93 -48.15 -56.97
CA ARG A 19 -7.85 -47.13 -55.90
C ARG A 19 -8.73 -45.93 -56.31
N ALA A 20 -10.03 -46.15 -56.27
CA ALA A 20 -11.04 -45.09 -56.25
C ALA A 20 -12.18 -45.64 -55.37
N GLY A 21 -12.22 -45.21 -54.11
CA GLY A 21 -13.10 -45.76 -53.08
C GLY A 21 -12.54 -45.44 -51.70
N GLY A 22 -12.68 -44.20 -51.26
CA GLY A 22 -12.16 -43.78 -49.96
C GLY A 22 -12.28 -42.29 -49.61
N GLN A 23 -12.77 -41.42 -50.51
CA GLN A 23 -12.92 -39.98 -50.20
C GLN A 23 -14.34 -39.58 -49.78
N ASP A 24 -15.38 -40.33 -50.13
CA ASP A 24 -16.76 -39.90 -49.85
C ASP A 24 -17.20 -40.12 -48.39
N ALA A 25 -16.61 -41.10 -47.69
CA ALA A 25 -16.96 -41.38 -46.29
C ALA A 25 -16.46 -40.31 -45.30
N VAL A 26 -15.41 -39.56 -45.66
CA VAL A 26 -14.85 -38.52 -44.78
C VAL A 26 -15.65 -37.22 -44.90
N VAL A 27 -16.15 -36.91 -46.11
CA VAL A 27 -17.00 -35.73 -46.33
C VAL A 27 -18.33 -35.89 -45.60
N MET A 28 -18.94 -37.07 -45.67
CA MET A 28 -20.24 -37.34 -45.03
C MET A 28 -20.19 -37.26 -43.49
N LYS A 29 -19.07 -37.66 -42.87
CA LYS A 29 -18.88 -37.52 -41.41
C LYS A 29 -18.71 -36.08 -40.94
N ARG A 30 -18.09 -35.23 -41.76
CA ARG A 30 -17.90 -33.80 -41.45
C ARG A 30 -19.20 -33.01 -41.57
N THR A 31 -20.00 -33.26 -42.61
CA THR A 31 -21.33 -32.66 -42.73
C THR A 31 -22.26 -33.12 -41.61
N PHE A 32 -22.24 -34.39 -41.22
CA PHE A 32 -23.07 -34.88 -40.11
C PHE A 32 -22.72 -34.20 -38.78
N CYS A 33 -21.43 -34.04 -38.44
CA CYS A 33 -21.04 -33.31 -37.22
C CYS A 33 -21.49 -31.84 -37.24
N LEU A 34 -21.43 -31.18 -38.40
CA LEU A 34 -21.86 -29.80 -38.53
C LEU A 34 -23.38 -29.65 -38.30
N TRP A 35 -24.18 -30.58 -38.84
CA TRP A 35 -25.63 -30.59 -38.62
C TRP A 35 -26.02 -30.88 -37.16
N VAL A 36 -25.30 -31.75 -36.47
CA VAL A 36 -25.51 -32.01 -35.03
C VAL A 36 -25.20 -30.76 -34.19
N LEU A 37 -24.11 -30.05 -34.51
CA LEU A 37 -23.75 -28.81 -33.82
C LEU A 37 -24.80 -27.71 -34.06
N ILE A 38 -25.23 -27.51 -35.31
CA ILE A 38 -26.28 -26.54 -35.65
C ILE A 38 -27.60 -26.89 -34.94
N GLY A 39 -27.99 -28.16 -34.92
CA GLY A 39 -29.18 -28.63 -34.21
C GLY A 39 -29.12 -28.36 -32.71
N SER A 40 -27.96 -28.59 -32.08
CA SER A 40 -27.77 -28.32 -30.64
C SER A 40 -27.86 -26.83 -30.29
N CYS A 41 -27.29 -25.95 -31.14
CA CYS A 41 -27.38 -24.50 -30.97
C CYS A 41 -28.83 -23.99 -31.14
N LEU A 42 -29.55 -24.50 -32.14
CA LEU A 42 -30.97 -24.15 -32.36
C LEU A 42 -31.84 -24.62 -31.20
N PHE A 43 -31.61 -25.81 -30.67
CA PHE A 43 -32.33 -26.32 -29.50
C PHE A 43 -32.11 -25.45 -28.26
N MET A 44 -30.87 -25.04 -28.00
CA MET A 44 -30.52 -24.12 -26.90
C MET A 44 -31.21 -22.76 -27.05
N LEU A 45 -31.26 -22.22 -28.27
CA LEU A 45 -31.97 -20.96 -28.57
C LEU A 45 -33.48 -21.08 -28.33
N VAL A 46 -34.12 -22.16 -28.81
CA VAL A 46 -35.55 -22.40 -28.58
C VAL A 46 -35.84 -22.57 -27.09
N HIS A 47 -34.99 -23.29 -26.37
CA HIS A 47 -35.14 -23.47 -24.92
C HIS A 47 -35.00 -22.15 -24.16
N GLN A 48 -34.04 -21.28 -24.54
CA GLN A 48 -33.91 -19.96 -23.95
C GLN A 48 -35.16 -19.10 -24.19
N VAL A 49 -35.66 -19.03 -25.43
CA VAL A 49 -36.88 -18.27 -25.76
C VAL A 49 -38.09 -18.76 -24.96
N GLN A 50 -38.20 -20.08 -24.72
CA GLN A 50 -39.26 -20.66 -23.88
C GLN A 50 -39.12 -20.26 -22.40
N LEU A 51 -37.90 -20.23 -21.87
CA LEU A 51 -37.63 -19.78 -20.50
C LEU A 51 -37.95 -18.29 -20.33
N THR A 52 -37.57 -17.44 -21.29
CA THR A 52 -37.88 -16.01 -21.25
C THR A 52 -39.38 -15.77 -21.34
N LYS A 53 -40.11 -16.51 -22.19
CA LYS A 53 -41.58 -16.43 -22.25
C LYS A 53 -42.24 -16.83 -20.93
N ARG A 54 -41.75 -17.87 -20.25
CA ARG A 54 -42.27 -18.28 -18.93
C ARG A 54 -42.04 -17.23 -17.86
N ALA A 55 -40.85 -16.62 -17.81
CA ALA A 55 -40.53 -15.55 -16.87
C ALA A 55 -41.43 -14.31 -17.08
N VAL A 56 -41.65 -13.91 -18.34
CA VAL A 56 -42.53 -12.79 -18.67
C VAL A 56 -43.99 -13.08 -18.31
N LEU A 57 -44.48 -14.31 -18.49
CA LEU A 57 -45.84 -14.69 -18.11
C LEU A 57 -46.03 -14.76 -16.58
N GLN A 58 -45.03 -15.19 -15.82
CA GLN A 58 -45.09 -15.19 -14.36
C GLN A 58 -45.09 -13.77 -13.77
N SER A 59 -44.41 -12.81 -14.41
CA SER A 59 -44.38 -11.41 -13.95
C SER A 59 -45.71 -10.64 -14.10
N LYS A 60 -46.68 -11.17 -14.87
CA LYS A 60 -47.97 -10.51 -15.13
C LYS A 60 -49.13 -11.01 -14.26
N SER A 61 -48.89 -11.92 -13.31
CA SER A 61 -49.95 -12.64 -12.57
C SER A 61 -49.95 -12.42 -11.05
N THR A 62 -49.46 -11.29 -10.55
CA THR A 62 -49.62 -10.94 -9.13
C THR A 62 -50.41 -9.63 -9.01
N LYS A 63 -51.75 -9.77 -9.07
CA LYS A 63 -52.65 -8.84 -8.38
C LYS A 63 -52.61 -9.18 -6.90
N GLU A 64 -52.30 -8.18 -6.09
CA GLU A 64 -52.28 -8.24 -4.62
C GLU A 64 -53.62 -8.74 -4.06
N PRO A 65 -53.60 -9.60 -3.03
CA PRO A 65 -54.66 -9.64 -2.04
C PRO A 65 -54.20 -8.95 -0.75
N THR A 66 -54.97 -7.96 -0.36
CA THR A 66 -55.11 -7.48 1.02
C THR A 66 -55.52 -8.66 1.92
N SER A 67 -54.72 -8.97 2.95
CA SER A 67 -55.21 -9.65 4.15
C SER A 67 -54.20 -9.53 5.29
N SER A 68 -54.68 -8.94 6.38
CA SER A 68 -54.30 -9.21 7.76
C SER A 68 -53.92 -10.67 8.01
N TYR A 69 -52.97 -10.95 8.90
CA TYR A 69 -53.09 -11.95 10.00
C TYR A 69 -51.86 -11.87 10.93
N PHE A 70 -52.16 -11.65 12.23
CA PHE A 70 -51.66 -12.35 13.42
C PHE A 70 -50.15 -12.43 13.74
N LEU A 71 -49.83 -11.86 14.90
CA LEU A 71 -48.67 -12.17 15.73
C LEU A 71 -48.78 -13.60 16.32
N PRO A 72 -47.68 -14.36 16.43
CA PRO A 72 -47.59 -15.43 17.40
C PRO A 72 -46.95 -14.94 18.69
N ASP A 73 -47.69 -15.21 19.76
CA ASP A 73 -47.30 -15.18 21.16
C ASP A 73 -46.16 -16.20 21.40
N ILE A 74 -45.04 -15.75 21.98
CA ILE A 74 -43.98 -16.64 22.48
C ILE A 74 -43.71 -16.24 23.93
N SER A 75 -44.51 -16.83 24.81
CA SER A 75 -44.19 -16.98 26.22
C SER A 75 -43.70 -18.40 26.49
N SER A 76 -42.81 -18.54 27.47
CA SER A 76 -42.33 -19.77 28.11
C SER A 76 -41.24 -20.60 27.38
N PHE A 77 -39.99 -20.35 27.74
CA PHE A 77 -39.03 -21.44 27.99
C PHE A 77 -38.20 -21.10 29.23
N LEU A 78 -38.53 -21.82 30.32
CA LEU A 78 -37.78 -21.97 31.56
C LEU A 78 -36.73 -23.06 31.35
N PHE A 79 -35.46 -22.77 31.66
CA PHE A 79 -34.44 -23.71 32.10
C PHE A 79 -33.54 -22.91 33.06
N ASP A 80 -33.73 -23.06 34.37
CA ASP A 80 -33.25 -24.12 35.26
C ASP A 80 -31.74 -23.97 35.55
N ASP A 81 -31.51 -23.45 36.75
CA ASP A 81 -30.23 -23.24 37.41
C ASP A 81 -29.59 -24.59 37.69
N THR A 82 -28.35 -24.80 37.25
CA THR A 82 -27.43 -25.69 37.96
C THR A 82 -26.03 -25.11 37.96
N ASP A 83 -25.61 -24.73 39.17
CA ASP A 83 -24.24 -24.50 39.57
C ASP A 83 -23.35 -25.67 39.14
N ASN A 84 -22.20 -25.36 38.54
CA ASN A 84 -21.05 -26.23 38.70
C ASN A 84 -19.76 -25.43 38.75
N ASP A 85 -19.35 -25.25 39.99
CA ASP A 85 -18.06 -24.78 40.47
C ASP A 85 -16.98 -25.79 40.05
N SER A 86 -16.04 -25.37 39.20
CA SER A 86 -14.73 -26.03 39.13
C SER A 86 -13.67 -25.03 38.67
N SER A 87 -13.00 -24.50 39.68
CA SER A 87 -11.67 -23.90 39.62
C SER A 87 -10.71 -24.78 38.81
N ALA A 88 -10.18 -24.22 37.72
CA ALA A 88 -8.92 -24.66 37.14
C ALA A 88 -8.06 -23.41 36.90
N ASP A 89 -7.12 -23.22 37.82
CA ASP A 89 -5.97 -22.33 37.66
C ASP A 89 -5.16 -22.79 36.45
N ASP A 90 -5.31 -22.12 35.31
CA ASP A 90 -4.35 -22.20 34.20
C ASP A 90 -3.65 -20.86 34.03
N VAL A 91 -2.55 -20.76 34.78
CA VAL A 91 -1.49 -19.77 34.64
C VAL A 91 -0.84 -19.94 33.26
N PHE A 92 -1.30 -19.19 32.27
CA PHE A 92 -0.49 -18.89 31.09
C PHE A 92 -0.11 -17.41 31.09
N ALA A 93 1.18 -17.22 31.31
CA ALA A 93 1.88 -15.95 31.42
C ALA A 93 1.37 -14.90 30.43
N ASP A 94 1.02 -13.74 31.00
CA ASP A 94 1.09 -12.44 30.34
C ASP A 94 2.50 -12.25 29.76
N ASP A 95 2.69 -12.67 28.50
CA ASP A 95 3.89 -12.39 27.74
C ASP A 95 3.76 -10.95 27.20
N ASP A 96 3.87 -9.99 28.13
CA ASP A 96 4.12 -8.57 27.92
C ASP A 96 5.51 -8.34 27.31
N ASN A 97 5.82 -9.07 26.23
CA ASN A 97 7.06 -8.90 25.51
C ASN A 97 6.92 -7.69 24.60
N ALA A 98 7.16 -6.54 25.23
CA ALA A 98 7.41 -5.24 24.65
C ALA A 98 8.46 -5.34 23.52
N HIS A 99 8.01 -5.68 22.32
CA HIS A 99 8.77 -5.47 21.10
C HIS A 99 8.90 -3.96 20.89
N ARG A 100 10.10 -3.46 21.21
CA ARG A 100 10.61 -2.15 20.84
C ARG A 100 10.69 -2.08 19.32
N TYR A 101 9.65 -1.53 18.70
CA TYR A 101 9.68 -1.13 17.30
C TYR A 101 10.56 0.12 17.18
N ASP A 102 11.72 -0.02 16.52
CA ASP A 102 12.44 1.12 15.94
C ASP A 102 11.80 1.39 14.56
N ASP A 103 10.54 1.84 14.56
CA ASP A 103 9.84 2.28 13.35
C ASP A 103 10.16 3.78 13.14
N ASP A 104 11.22 4.03 12.37
CA ASP A 104 11.61 5.34 11.84
C ASP A 104 10.77 5.68 10.59
N ASP A 105 9.47 5.92 10.75
CA ASP A 105 8.66 6.64 9.76
C ASP A 105 8.14 7.93 10.42
N ASP A 106 8.63 9.07 9.91
CA ASP A 106 8.44 10.42 10.47
C ASP A 106 7.44 11.22 9.62
N ASP A 107 6.38 11.71 10.26
CA ASP A 107 5.70 12.94 9.86
C ASP A 107 5.51 13.79 11.14
N GLU A 108 6.11 14.98 11.17
CA GLU A 108 6.08 15.94 12.28
C GLU A 108 5.09 17.07 11.93
N PHE A 109 4.18 17.38 12.85
CA PHE A 109 3.12 18.38 12.71
C PHE A 109 3.48 19.61 13.56
N GLN A 110 3.49 20.82 13.00
CA GLN A 110 3.56 22.07 13.76
C GLN A 110 2.58 23.11 13.21
N SER A 111 1.86 23.76 14.13
CA SER A 111 1.00 24.92 13.94
C SER A 111 1.85 26.20 14.04
N GLY A 112 1.82 27.05 13.03
CA GLY A 112 2.59 28.31 12.98
C GLY A 112 1.72 29.53 13.26
N GLU A 113 2.22 30.40 14.14
CA GLU A 113 1.87 31.83 14.26
C GLU A 113 3.09 32.67 13.83
N GLU A 114 2.81 33.82 13.22
CA GLU A 114 3.71 34.71 12.48
C GLU A 114 4.52 35.65 13.40
N ASP A 115 5.65 36.15 12.89
CA ASP A 115 6.12 37.53 13.12
C ASP A 115 7.18 37.93 12.07
N ASP A 116 6.94 39.07 11.42
CA ASP A 116 7.75 39.73 10.38
C ASP A 116 8.98 40.47 10.94
N PHE A 117 10.05 40.66 10.13
CA PHE A 117 10.78 41.95 9.91
C PHE A 117 12.04 41.80 8.99
N PHE A 118 12.05 42.60 7.90
CA PHE A 118 13.08 43.14 6.97
C PHE A 118 14.53 42.59 6.87
N ASN A 119 15.08 42.44 5.63
CA ASN A 119 15.94 43.46 4.96
C ASN A 119 16.35 43.12 3.49
N ASN A 120 16.59 44.19 2.72
CA ASN A 120 16.95 44.30 1.30
C ASN A 120 18.35 43.80 0.90
N GLY A 121 18.51 43.48 -0.39
CA GLY A 121 19.80 43.43 -1.08
C GLY A 121 19.69 43.06 -2.57
N GLN A 122 19.68 44.07 -3.44
CA GLN A 122 19.86 43.95 -4.90
C GLN A 122 21.30 43.58 -5.27
N THR A 123 21.49 42.80 -6.34
CA THR A 123 22.47 43.09 -7.42
C THR A 123 22.22 42.24 -8.67
N GLN A 124 22.27 42.95 -9.82
CA GLN A 124 22.59 42.56 -11.22
C GLN A 124 23.78 41.56 -11.34
N GLU A 125 24.12 40.87 -12.43
CA GLU A 125 23.80 40.89 -13.87
C GLU A 125 24.39 39.59 -14.50
N GLU A 126 23.79 39.19 -15.62
CA GLU A 126 24.36 38.59 -16.85
C GLU A 126 25.47 37.52 -16.86
N GLY A 127 25.26 36.52 -17.72
CA GLY A 127 26.28 35.58 -18.18
C GLY A 127 25.68 34.38 -18.93
N GLU A 128 25.17 34.61 -20.15
CA GLU A 128 24.86 33.56 -21.12
C GLU A 128 26.14 32.92 -21.65
N GLU A 129 26.26 31.59 -21.60
CA GLU A 129 27.23 30.84 -22.39
C GLU A 129 26.57 29.55 -22.90
N GLN A 130 26.32 29.50 -24.21
CA GLN A 130 25.83 28.33 -24.93
C GLN A 130 27.03 27.44 -25.27
N GLY A 131 27.07 26.23 -24.71
CA GLY A 131 27.97 25.16 -25.12
C GLY A 131 27.16 24.04 -25.76
N GLU A 132 27.34 23.85 -27.07
CA GLU A 132 26.91 22.66 -27.80
C GLU A 132 27.92 21.54 -27.50
N GLU A 133 27.49 20.48 -26.80
CA GLU A 133 28.24 19.23 -26.67
C GLU A 133 27.64 18.18 -27.60
N GLU A 134 28.43 17.73 -28.57
CA GLU A 134 28.17 16.55 -29.39
C GLU A 134 28.37 15.29 -28.53
N GLU A 135 27.31 14.50 -28.35
CA GLU A 135 27.37 13.20 -27.67
C GLU A 135 27.84 12.10 -28.63
N ASP A 136 29.02 11.55 -28.34
CA ASP A 136 29.62 10.39 -29.00
C ASP A 136 29.14 9.10 -28.26
N ASP A 137 28.22 8.36 -28.89
CA ASP A 137 27.57 7.16 -28.31
C ASP A 137 28.39 5.89 -28.61
N SER A 138 29.33 5.55 -27.73
CA SER A 138 29.89 4.19 -27.68
C SER A 138 30.31 3.77 -26.27
N SER A 139 29.37 3.32 -25.45
CA SER A 139 29.68 2.54 -24.24
C SER A 139 28.81 1.28 -24.16
N ASN A 140 29.41 0.13 -24.52
CA ASN A 140 28.85 -1.20 -24.27
C ASN A 140 28.95 -1.53 -22.78
N GLU A 141 27.91 -1.19 -22.00
CA GLU A 141 27.77 -1.71 -20.63
C GLU A 141 27.20 -3.15 -20.64
N PRO A 142 27.66 -4.03 -19.73
CA PRO A 142 27.14 -5.39 -19.61
C PRO A 142 25.73 -5.36 -19.00
N THR A 143 24.71 -5.47 -19.86
CA THR A 143 23.31 -5.58 -19.45
C THR A 143 23.07 -6.79 -18.55
N SER A 144 22.33 -6.60 -17.45
CA SER A 144 22.03 -7.68 -16.51
C SER A 144 21.12 -8.74 -17.16
N GLY A 145 21.19 -10.00 -16.70
CA GLY A 145 20.35 -11.09 -17.23
C GLY A 145 18.83 -10.84 -17.12
N VAL A 146 18.41 -9.92 -16.24
CA VAL A 146 17.01 -9.48 -16.11
C VAL A 146 16.63 -8.55 -17.28
N GLU A 147 17.52 -7.63 -17.68
CA GLU A 147 17.28 -6.72 -18.81
C GLU A 147 17.20 -7.46 -20.14
N VAL A 148 18.04 -8.48 -20.34
CA VAL A 148 17.98 -9.35 -21.52
C VAL A 148 16.62 -10.06 -21.60
N TYR A 149 16.14 -10.59 -20.46
CA TYR A 149 14.85 -11.27 -20.39
C TYR A 149 13.66 -10.33 -20.61
N VAL A 150 13.71 -9.12 -20.05
CA VAL A 150 12.72 -8.06 -20.27
C VAL A 150 12.65 -7.66 -21.74
N LYS A 151 13.80 -7.45 -22.39
CA LYS A 151 13.86 -7.15 -23.83
C LYS A 151 13.25 -8.28 -24.66
N GLN A 152 13.48 -9.53 -24.25
CA GLN A 152 12.89 -10.70 -24.90
C GLN A 152 11.37 -10.78 -24.70
N LEU A 153 10.85 -10.42 -23.53
CA LEU A 153 9.41 -10.34 -23.27
C LEU A 153 8.73 -9.23 -24.08
N ARG A 154 9.35 -8.05 -24.20
CA ARG A 154 8.84 -6.97 -25.08
C ARG A 154 8.73 -7.44 -26.52
N LYS A 155 9.77 -8.09 -27.02
CA LYS A 155 9.75 -8.68 -28.37
C LYS A 155 8.61 -9.69 -28.55
N GLN A 156 8.39 -10.56 -27.55
CA GLN A 156 7.26 -11.50 -27.59
C GLN A 156 5.89 -10.82 -27.52
N MET A 157 5.77 -9.71 -26.79
CA MET A 157 4.56 -8.90 -26.74
C MET A 157 4.26 -8.26 -28.09
N ASP A 158 5.27 -7.65 -28.70
CA ASP A 158 5.13 -7.00 -30.00
C ASP A 158 4.79 -8.03 -31.07
N GLU A 159 5.43 -9.21 -31.05
CA GLU A 159 5.13 -10.33 -31.95
C GLU A 159 3.70 -10.86 -31.74
N THR A 160 3.26 -11.02 -30.49
CA THR A 160 1.91 -11.50 -30.16
C THR A 160 0.84 -10.46 -30.55
N ALA A 161 1.12 -9.18 -30.31
CA ALA A 161 0.26 -8.06 -30.72
C ALA A 161 0.16 -8.00 -32.24
N LEU A 162 1.27 -8.18 -32.97
CA LEU A 162 1.26 -8.21 -34.43
C LEU A 162 0.39 -9.37 -34.95
N GLN A 163 0.50 -10.55 -34.33
CA GLN A 163 -0.27 -11.75 -34.71
C GLN A 163 -1.76 -11.64 -34.37
N SER A 164 -2.12 -10.87 -33.34
CA SER A 164 -3.52 -10.70 -32.90
C SER A 164 -4.21 -9.44 -33.45
N GLY A 165 -3.59 -8.74 -34.42
CA GLY A 165 -4.14 -7.50 -34.98
C GLY A 165 -4.16 -6.34 -33.97
N GLY A 166 -3.13 -6.25 -33.13
CA GLY A 166 -2.93 -5.18 -32.15
C GLY A 166 -3.62 -5.40 -30.80
N LYS A 167 -4.18 -6.59 -30.53
CA LYS A 167 -4.93 -6.86 -29.28
C LYS A 167 -4.25 -7.93 -28.45
N VAL A 168 -3.39 -7.52 -27.52
CA VAL A 168 -2.93 -8.42 -26.45
C VAL A 168 -4.04 -8.52 -25.41
N SER A 169 -4.59 -9.72 -25.20
CA SER A 169 -5.64 -9.92 -24.20
C SER A 169 -5.10 -9.63 -22.80
N ALA A 170 -5.92 -9.07 -21.91
CA ALA A 170 -5.54 -8.82 -20.52
C ALA A 170 -5.04 -10.12 -19.83
N ASN A 171 -5.58 -11.27 -20.23
CA ASN A 171 -5.16 -12.58 -19.71
C ASN A 171 -3.71 -12.94 -20.13
N ALA A 172 -3.31 -12.63 -21.37
CA ALA A 172 -1.94 -12.87 -21.82
C ALA A 172 -0.93 -12.00 -21.06
N TYR A 173 -1.30 -10.74 -20.78
CA TYR A 173 -0.50 -9.84 -19.93
C TYR A 173 -0.34 -10.40 -18.51
N MET A 174 -1.45 -10.79 -17.88
CA MET A 174 -1.44 -11.37 -16.53
C MET A 174 -0.64 -12.67 -16.44
N GLU A 175 -0.72 -13.54 -17.44
CA GLU A 175 0.04 -14.79 -17.47
C GLU A 175 1.56 -14.55 -17.59
N MET A 176 1.98 -13.60 -18.43
CA MET A 176 3.40 -13.22 -18.54
C MET A 176 3.91 -12.58 -17.26
N TYR A 177 3.11 -11.72 -16.64
CA TYR A 177 3.43 -11.09 -15.36
C TYR A 177 3.64 -12.14 -14.26
N GLN A 178 2.75 -13.14 -14.18
CA GLN A 178 2.91 -14.27 -13.26
C GLN A 178 4.22 -15.04 -13.51
N LYS A 179 4.62 -15.25 -14.77
CA LYS A 179 5.89 -15.90 -15.14
C LYS A 179 7.11 -15.08 -14.73
N ALA A 180 7.08 -13.76 -14.89
CA ALA A 180 8.17 -12.87 -14.46
C ALA A 180 8.37 -12.94 -12.93
N MET A 181 7.27 -12.87 -12.17
CA MET A 181 7.28 -13.02 -10.71
C MET A 181 7.86 -14.36 -10.25
N GLN A 182 7.50 -15.45 -10.93
CA GLN A 182 8.00 -16.80 -10.61
C GLN A 182 9.52 -16.91 -10.84
N ARG A 183 10.07 -16.27 -11.87
CA ARG A 183 11.53 -16.23 -12.11
C ARG A 183 12.28 -15.38 -11.08
N ARG A 184 11.70 -14.27 -10.61
CA ARG A 184 12.30 -13.47 -9.53
C ARG A 184 12.43 -14.29 -8.25
N LYS A 185 11.40 -15.08 -7.91
CA LYS A 185 11.45 -16.05 -6.80
C LYS A 185 12.61 -17.04 -6.98
N GLN A 186 12.72 -17.68 -8.14
CA GLN A 186 13.81 -18.62 -8.45
C GLN A 186 15.21 -17.96 -8.41
N SER A 187 15.33 -16.71 -8.86
CA SER A 187 16.60 -15.96 -8.81
C SER A 187 16.98 -15.56 -7.39
N ALA A 188 16.01 -15.15 -6.57
CA ALA A 188 16.24 -14.86 -5.16
C ALA A 188 16.65 -16.12 -4.38
N GLU A 189 15.99 -17.25 -4.65
CA GLU A 189 16.32 -18.56 -4.05
C GLU A 189 17.74 -19.03 -4.44
N SER A 190 18.14 -18.88 -5.70
CA SER A 190 19.48 -19.27 -6.16
C SER A 190 20.61 -18.37 -5.64
N LYS A 191 20.36 -17.08 -5.40
CA LYS A 191 21.33 -16.16 -4.79
C LYS A 191 21.48 -16.36 -3.28
N GLN A 192 20.46 -16.89 -2.61
CA GLN A 192 20.43 -17.02 -1.15
C GLN A 192 21.13 -18.30 -0.64
N TYR A 193 21.40 -19.29 -1.51
CA TYR A 193 22.10 -20.53 -1.18
C TYR A 193 23.59 -20.50 -1.56
N ARG A 194 24.33 -19.50 -1.07
CA ARG A 194 25.79 -19.65 -0.87
C ARG A 194 26.01 -19.89 0.63
N PRO A 195 26.42 -21.10 1.05
CA PRO A 195 26.77 -21.31 2.45
C PRO A 195 27.85 -20.31 2.84
N TYR A 196 27.64 -19.61 3.96
CA TYR A 196 28.60 -18.67 4.56
C TYR A 196 29.76 -19.49 5.14
N ALA A 197 30.57 -20.09 4.27
CA ALA A 197 31.79 -20.76 4.64
C ALA A 197 32.88 -19.70 4.84
N GLY A 198 33.20 -19.40 6.10
CA GLY A 198 34.40 -18.65 6.46
C GLY A 198 34.19 -17.16 6.74
N SER A 199 33.59 -16.83 7.88
CA SER A 199 33.95 -15.59 8.60
C SER A 199 34.77 -16.01 9.80
N SER A 200 36.10 -15.94 9.66
CA SER A 200 37.07 -16.07 10.73
C SER A 200 36.69 -15.12 11.86
N ALA A 201 36.25 -15.65 12.99
CA ALA A 201 36.01 -14.86 14.18
C ALA A 201 37.34 -14.22 14.60
N ILE A 202 37.42 -12.88 14.49
CA ILE A 202 38.50 -12.11 15.09
C ILE A 202 38.32 -12.26 16.60
N LYS A 203 39.13 -13.13 17.19
CA LYS A 203 39.29 -13.24 18.64
C LYS A 203 40.06 -12.00 19.10
N ASP A 204 39.44 -11.21 19.96
CA ASP A 204 40.12 -10.28 20.84
C ASP A 204 41.07 -11.06 21.78
N ASN A 205 42.21 -10.45 22.13
CA ASN A 205 43.32 -11.08 22.85
C ASN A 205 42.99 -11.67 24.23
N ASN A 206 41.76 -11.47 24.73
CA ASN A 206 41.29 -12.03 26.00
C ASN A 206 40.30 -13.20 25.83
N GLY A 207 40.01 -13.67 24.61
CA GLY A 207 39.25 -14.90 24.37
C GLY A 207 37.75 -14.86 24.75
N ASP A 208 37.28 -13.80 25.40
CA ASP A 208 35.88 -13.65 25.82
C ASP A 208 35.07 -12.84 24.79
N LEU A 209 34.34 -13.56 23.94
CA LEU A 209 33.22 -12.98 23.20
C LEU A 209 32.28 -12.31 24.20
N SER A 210 32.17 -10.98 24.14
CA SER A 210 31.34 -10.26 25.10
C SER A 210 29.94 -10.86 25.16
N ARG A 211 29.43 -11.12 26.37
CA ARG A 211 28.09 -11.71 26.61
C ARG A 211 26.99 -11.02 25.82
N GLU A 212 27.17 -9.73 25.51
CA GLU A 212 26.26 -8.95 24.68
C GLU A 212 26.22 -9.40 23.20
N HIS A 213 27.35 -9.77 22.60
CA HIS A 213 27.40 -10.31 21.24
C HIS A 213 26.70 -11.67 21.15
N VAL A 214 26.89 -12.54 22.14
CA VAL A 214 26.21 -13.84 22.22
C VAL A 214 24.70 -13.64 22.37
N ARG A 215 24.26 -12.70 23.21
CA ARG A 215 22.83 -12.36 23.36
C ARG A 215 22.23 -11.84 22.05
N LYS A 216 22.90 -10.90 21.38
CA LYS A 216 22.45 -10.35 20.08
C LYS A 216 22.41 -11.41 18.98
N ALA A 217 23.38 -12.32 18.95
CA ALA A 217 23.41 -13.44 18.00
C ALA A 217 22.24 -14.39 18.23
N ARG A 218 21.96 -14.78 19.49
CA ARG A 218 20.80 -15.63 19.83
C ARG A 218 19.47 -14.96 19.53
N ASP A 219 19.34 -13.66 19.78
CA ASP A 219 18.13 -12.90 19.41
C ASP A 219 17.94 -12.83 17.89
N MET A 220 19.01 -12.59 17.13
CA MET A 220 18.94 -12.64 15.66
C MET A 220 18.61 -14.04 15.15
N GLU A 221 19.17 -15.08 15.75
CA GLU A 221 18.88 -16.47 15.38
C GLU A 221 17.42 -16.84 15.69
N ARG A 222 16.89 -16.44 16.86
CA ARG A 222 15.46 -16.60 17.19
C ARG A 222 14.56 -15.86 16.20
N LYS A 223 14.89 -14.60 15.85
CA LYS A 223 14.16 -13.83 14.84
C LYS A 223 14.22 -14.49 13.46
N THR A 224 15.38 -15.03 13.08
CA THR A 224 15.59 -15.71 11.80
C THR A 224 14.85 -17.05 11.75
N ARG A 225 14.89 -17.84 12.84
CA ARG A 225 14.11 -19.09 12.96
C ARG A 225 12.61 -18.83 12.92
N ARG A 226 12.12 -17.80 13.62
CA ARG A 226 10.71 -17.37 13.53
C ARG A 226 10.35 -16.99 12.09
N ARG A 227 11.13 -16.11 11.45
CA ARG A 227 10.93 -15.75 10.03
C ARG A 227 10.94 -16.98 9.11
N ASN A 228 11.87 -17.90 9.30
CA ASN A 228 11.96 -19.12 8.50
C ASN A 228 10.81 -20.10 8.77
N SER A 229 10.31 -20.22 10.02
CA SER A 229 9.15 -21.06 10.32
C SER A 229 7.87 -20.49 9.71
N TYR A 230 7.74 -19.16 9.67
CA TYR A 230 6.67 -18.50 8.91
C TYR A 230 6.84 -18.72 7.40
N ARG A 231 8.07 -18.67 6.88
CA ARG A 231 8.37 -18.90 5.46
C ARG A 231 8.06 -20.33 4.99
N THR A 232 8.26 -21.35 5.82
CA THR A 232 7.84 -22.73 5.49
C THR A 232 6.32 -22.93 5.58
N ARG A 233 5.61 -22.00 6.22
CA ARG A 233 4.14 -21.99 6.33
C ARG A 233 3.47 -20.99 5.35
N SER A 234 4.27 -20.22 4.60
CA SER A 234 3.81 -19.06 3.80
C SER A 234 3.41 -19.39 2.36
N ASP A 235 3.36 -20.66 1.97
CA ASP A 235 2.82 -21.05 0.65
C ASP A 235 1.29 -21.19 0.68
N TRP A 236 0.64 -20.87 1.81
CA TRP A 236 -0.81 -20.84 1.86
C TRP A 236 -1.33 -19.80 0.86
N ARG A 237 -2.11 -20.29 -0.11
CA ARG A 237 -2.89 -19.48 -1.02
C ARG A 237 -4.34 -19.92 -0.89
N PRO A 238 -5.31 -19.00 -0.97
CA PRO A 238 -6.69 -19.39 -1.07
C PRO A 238 -6.86 -20.30 -2.29
N PRO A 239 -7.75 -21.31 -2.23
CA PRO A 239 -8.01 -22.18 -3.37
C PRO A 239 -8.36 -21.35 -4.60
N ILE A 240 -7.80 -21.74 -5.76
CA ILE A 240 -8.01 -21.05 -7.03
C ILE A 240 -9.48 -21.24 -7.42
N GLN A 241 -10.31 -20.27 -7.05
CA GLN A 241 -11.65 -20.11 -7.57
C GLN A 241 -11.63 -18.96 -8.56
N ASP A 242 -12.46 -19.04 -9.59
CA ASP A 242 -12.65 -17.96 -10.55
C ASP A 242 -13.55 -16.89 -9.92
N PHE A 243 -12.98 -16.06 -9.05
CA PHE A 243 -13.68 -15.01 -8.33
C PHE A 243 -14.27 -13.93 -9.26
N THR A 244 -13.79 -13.85 -10.50
CA THR A 244 -14.34 -12.94 -11.51
C THR A 244 -15.80 -13.24 -11.87
N LYS A 245 -16.26 -14.47 -11.58
CA LYS A 245 -17.65 -14.90 -11.76
C LYS A 245 -18.56 -14.59 -10.57
N MET A 246 -18.00 -14.17 -9.44
CA MET A 246 -18.83 -13.78 -8.29
C MET A 246 -19.55 -12.46 -8.59
N PRO A 247 -20.83 -12.31 -8.22
CA PRO A 247 -21.50 -11.03 -8.32
C PRO A 247 -20.88 -10.01 -7.33
N PRO A 248 -21.02 -8.70 -7.59
CA PRO A 248 -20.79 -7.66 -6.58
C PRO A 248 -21.51 -7.97 -5.26
N LEU A 249 -20.95 -7.49 -4.15
CA LEU A 249 -21.63 -7.60 -2.85
C LEU A 249 -22.96 -6.84 -2.91
N PRO A 250 -24.05 -7.37 -2.31
CA PRO A 250 -25.35 -6.70 -2.34
C PRO A 250 -25.22 -5.32 -1.69
N MET A 251 -25.61 -4.25 -2.38
CA MET A 251 -25.43 -2.87 -1.89
C MET A 251 -26.59 -2.41 -0.99
N GLU A 252 -27.76 -3.02 -1.10
CA GLU A 252 -28.97 -2.62 -0.37
C GLU A 252 -29.12 -3.35 0.97
N ASN A 253 -29.74 -2.67 1.93
CA ASN A 253 -30.10 -3.23 3.24
C ASN A 253 -28.94 -3.87 4.00
N ARG A 254 -27.76 -3.25 3.93
CA ARG A 254 -26.59 -3.74 4.67
C ARG A 254 -26.76 -3.46 6.16
N ILE A 255 -26.28 -4.39 6.98
CA ILE A 255 -26.21 -4.22 8.43
C ILE A 255 -24.74 -4.07 8.80
N LEU A 256 -24.40 -3.00 9.52
CA LEU A 256 -23.05 -2.83 10.03
C LEU A 256 -22.75 -3.91 11.08
N PRO A 257 -21.61 -4.61 11.00
CA PRO A 257 -21.26 -5.59 12.00
C PRO A 257 -21.06 -4.92 13.37
N ASN A 258 -21.67 -5.48 14.42
CA ASN A 258 -21.39 -5.06 15.79
C ASN A 258 -20.19 -5.85 16.34
N MET A 259 -19.00 -5.26 16.24
CA MET A 259 -17.77 -5.87 16.76
C MET A 259 -17.52 -5.53 18.24
N LYS A 260 -18.42 -4.79 18.90
CA LYS A 260 -18.27 -4.46 20.33
C LYS A 260 -18.35 -5.69 21.23
N ALA A 261 -19.32 -6.56 20.98
CA ALA A 261 -19.58 -7.72 21.84
C ALA A 261 -18.70 -8.92 21.48
N ILE A 262 -18.64 -9.26 20.19
CA ILE A 262 -18.03 -10.52 19.74
C ILE A 262 -16.56 -10.31 19.34
N GLY A 263 -16.19 -9.08 18.97
CA GLY A 263 -14.94 -8.83 18.27
C GLY A 263 -15.09 -8.96 16.75
N GLY A 264 -13.97 -9.04 16.04
CA GLY A 264 -14.00 -9.25 14.58
C GLY A 264 -12.69 -8.92 13.89
N VAL A 265 -12.71 -8.95 12.57
CA VAL A 265 -11.59 -8.56 11.71
C VAL A 265 -12.01 -7.35 10.87
N ILE A 266 -11.21 -6.30 10.94
CA ILE A 266 -11.33 -5.14 10.05
C ILE A 266 -10.13 -5.16 9.10
N PHE A 267 -10.39 -5.17 7.81
CA PHE A 267 -9.39 -5.12 6.77
C PHE A 267 -9.42 -3.77 6.06
N PHE A 268 -8.26 -3.12 5.94
CA PHE A 268 -8.09 -1.85 5.26
C PHE A 268 -7.06 -1.96 4.13
N LEU A 269 -7.52 -1.86 2.88
CA LEU A 269 -6.62 -1.62 1.74
C LEU A 269 -6.30 -0.12 1.68
N HIS A 270 -5.08 0.25 2.04
CA HIS A 270 -4.66 1.64 2.07
C HIS A 270 -4.11 2.06 0.70
N VAL A 271 -4.87 2.88 -0.01
CA VAL A 271 -4.40 3.59 -1.21
C VAL A 271 -3.56 4.80 -0.79
N PRO A 272 -2.37 5.02 -1.37
CA PRO A 272 -1.53 6.15 -1.01
C PRO A 272 -2.30 7.47 -1.06
N LYS A 273 -2.09 8.30 -0.04
CA LYS A 273 -2.66 9.65 0.08
C LYS A 273 -4.18 9.72 0.26
N THR A 274 -4.88 8.62 0.51
CA THR A 274 -6.34 8.64 0.77
C THR A 274 -6.72 8.69 2.25
N GLY A 275 -5.84 9.24 3.10
CA GLY A 275 -6.15 9.48 4.52
C GLY A 275 -5.80 8.32 5.47
N GLY A 276 -5.00 7.33 5.04
CA GLY A 276 -4.64 6.21 5.91
C GLY A 276 -3.89 6.61 7.19
N GLN A 277 -3.16 7.73 7.21
CA GLN A 277 -2.60 8.24 8.47
C GLN A 277 -3.67 8.66 9.48
N THR A 278 -4.77 9.25 9.03
CA THR A 278 -5.92 9.56 9.88
C THR A 278 -6.54 8.27 10.42
N VAL A 279 -6.70 7.25 9.57
CA VAL A 279 -7.19 5.93 10.00
C VAL A 279 -6.23 5.29 11.03
N ARG A 280 -4.92 5.40 10.82
CA ARG A 280 -3.91 4.90 11.76
C ARG A 280 -3.93 5.61 13.11
N GLN A 281 -4.61 6.75 13.27
CA GLN A 281 -4.78 7.36 14.59
C GLN A 281 -5.60 6.48 15.55
N PHE A 282 -6.40 5.53 15.05
CA PHE A 282 -7.00 4.47 15.86
C PHE A 282 -5.93 3.58 16.52
N ASN A 283 -4.75 3.45 15.90
CA ASN A 283 -3.63 2.76 16.50
C ASN A 283 -2.92 3.69 17.49
N LEU A 284 -3.19 3.48 18.77
CA LEU A 284 -2.70 4.33 19.85
C LEU A 284 -1.20 4.33 20.02
N ARG A 285 -0.48 3.32 19.49
CA ARG A 285 0.99 3.40 19.46
C ARG A 285 1.46 4.53 18.55
N PHE A 286 0.76 4.73 17.44
CA PHE A 286 0.97 5.86 16.54
C PHE A 286 0.57 7.17 17.23
N ARG A 287 -0.57 7.18 17.92
CA ARG A 287 -1.08 8.36 18.63
C ARG A 287 -0.18 8.81 19.80
N MET A 288 0.24 7.89 20.68
CA MET A 288 1.16 8.18 21.78
C MET A 288 2.54 8.63 21.28
N HIS A 289 2.99 8.15 20.12
CA HIS A 289 4.21 8.65 19.49
C HIS A 289 4.06 10.11 19.06
N ILE A 290 2.95 10.45 18.41
CA ILE A 290 2.62 11.83 18.03
C ILE A 290 2.49 12.74 19.26
N GLU A 291 1.77 12.29 20.29
CA GLU A 291 1.55 13.07 21.52
C GLU A 291 2.83 13.27 22.34
N ARG A 292 3.65 12.22 22.48
CA ARG A 292 4.99 12.38 23.09
C ARG A 292 5.87 13.33 22.30
N LYS A 293 5.77 13.33 20.96
CA LYS A 293 6.49 14.25 20.08
C LYS A 293 6.00 15.70 20.29
N SER A 294 4.69 15.95 20.37
CA SER A 294 4.15 17.31 20.61
C SER A 294 4.54 17.85 22.00
N ILE A 295 4.42 17.01 23.05
CA ILE A 295 4.84 17.39 24.41
C ILE A 295 6.34 17.71 24.45
N GLN A 296 7.16 16.95 23.72
CA GLN A 296 8.59 17.23 23.62
C GLN A 296 8.90 18.52 22.85
N ALA A 297 8.16 18.82 21.78
CA ALA A 297 8.28 20.06 21.03
C ALA A 297 7.94 21.28 21.92
N ASN A 298 6.81 21.23 22.63
CA ASN A 298 6.38 22.30 23.54
C ASN A 298 7.37 22.53 24.69
N ARG A 299 7.87 21.45 25.32
CA ARG A 299 8.91 21.56 26.36
C ARG A 299 10.21 22.17 25.83
N ARG A 300 10.55 21.94 24.57
CA ARG A 300 11.73 22.55 23.94
C ARG A 300 11.51 24.03 23.64
N GLN A 301 10.33 24.40 23.18
CA GLN A 301 9.97 25.80 22.96
C GLN A 301 10.00 26.58 24.27
N GLN A 302 9.40 26.03 25.35
CA GLN A 302 9.50 26.61 26.70
C GLN A 302 10.94 26.72 27.22
N ARG A 303 11.82 25.77 26.90
CA ARG A 303 13.24 25.87 27.27
C ARG A 303 14.00 26.94 26.47
N LYS A 304 13.66 27.13 25.20
CA LYS A 304 14.23 28.21 24.37
C LYS A 304 13.79 29.58 24.89
N THR A 305 12.53 29.73 25.30
CA THR A 305 12.04 30.99 25.89
C THR A 305 12.63 31.23 27.28
N ASN A 306 12.83 30.19 28.09
CA ASN A 306 13.30 30.34 29.47
C ASN A 306 14.84 30.35 29.63
N GLY A 307 15.59 29.84 28.65
CA GLY A 307 17.05 29.68 28.75
C GLY A 307 17.89 30.86 28.26
N GLY A 308 17.27 31.90 27.69
CA GLY A 308 17.98 32.97 26.99
C GLY A 308 18.14 34.30 27.73
N ALA A 309 17.37 34.58 28.79
CA ALA A 309 17.40 35.91 29.38
C ALA A 309 17.02 35.90 30.86
N LYS A 310 18.03 36.09 31.71
CA LYS A 310 17.89 36.71 33.02
C LYS A 310 17.62 38.22 32.81
N LEU A 311 16.59 38.56 32.03
CA LEU A 311 16.09 39.93 31.89
C LEU A 311 14.67 39.93 32.45
N GLN A 312 14.51 40.60 33.59
CA GLN A 312 13.23 40.83 34.26
C GLN A 312 12.35 41.75 33.41
N ILE A 313 11.81 41.26 32.31
CA ILE A 313 10.68 41.90 31.64
C ILE A 313 9.47 41.05 31.96
N GLY A 314 8.52 41.65 32.68
CA GLY A 314 7.24 41.05 33.07
C GLY A 314 6.33 40.75 31.87
N LEU A 315 6.75 39.85 31.00
CA LEU A 315 5.89 39.19 30.04
C LEU A 315 5.02 38.22 30.84
N LYS A 316 3.76 38.60 31.04
CA LYS A 316 2.69 37.68 31.44
C LYS A 316 2.68 36.54 30.43
N ILE A 317 3.25 35.40 30.81
CA ILE A 317 3.04 34.15 30.11
C ILE A 317 1.53 33.91 30.21
N GLY A 318 0.82 34.06 29.10
CA GLY A 318 -0.61 33.74 29.03
C GLY A 318 -0.82 32.32 29.53
N GLU A 319 -1.83 32.12 30.36
CA GLU A 319 -2.17 30.83 30.99
C GLU A 319 -2.68 29.78 29.99
N ASP A 320 -2.56 30.04 28.69
CA ASP A 320 -2.98 29.18 27.59
C ASP A 320 -1.98 28.03 27.38
N GLY A 321 -1.83 27.20 28.42
CA GLY A 321 -1.22 25.89 28.28
C GLY A 321 -2.00 25.06 27.24
N PRO A 322 -1.35 24.08 26.58
CA PRO A 322 -2.05 23.19 25.66
C PRO A 322 -3.22 22.53 26.39
N GLU A 323 -4.43 22.72 25.87
CA GLU A 323 -5.62 22.12 26.46
C GLU A 323 -5.40 20.60 26.61
N PRO A 324 -5.82 20.02 27.75
CA PRO A 324 -5.77 18.58 27.91
C PRO A 324 -6.56 17.91 26.78
N PRO A 325 -6.15 16.72 26.31
CA PRO A 325 -6.88 16.03 25.26
C PRO A 325 -8.32 15.79 25.73
N SER A 326 -9.27 15.94 24.80
CA SER A 326 -10.68 15.81 25.12
C SER A 326 -10.98 14.44 25.74
N ARG A 327 -12.03 14.39 26.58
CA ARG A 327 -12.44 13.16 27.27
C ARG A 327 -12.72 12.02 26.28
N GLU A 328 -13.29 12.34 25.12
CA GLU A 328 -13.58 11.40 24.04
C GLU A 328 -12.31 10.79 23.47
N LEU A 329 -11.25 11.59 23.30
CA LEU A 329 -9.96 11.09 22.82
C LEU A 329 -9.29 10.18 23.85
N MET A 330 -9.37 10.48 25.15
CA MET A 330 -8.88 9.60 26.20
C MET A 330 -9.64 8.26 26.22
N GLU A 331 -10.96 8.31 26.06
CA GLU A 331 -11.79 7.11 26.07
C GLU A 331 -11.54 6.22 24.83
N LEU A 332 -11.40 6.82 23.66
CA LEU A 332 -10.99 6.10 22.45
C LEU A 332 -9.62 5.42 22.63
N ASP A 333 -8.71 6.03 23.42
CA ASP A 333 -7.42 5.46 23.79
C ASP A 333 -7.52 4.31 24.80
N MET A 334 -8.46 4.34 25.73
CA MET A 334 -8.68 3.17 26.58
C MET A 334 -9.25 2.00 25.76
N LEU A 335 -10.33 2.25 25.02
CA LEU A 335 -11.02 1.23 24.22
C LEU A 335 -10.10 0.59 23.17
N SER A 336 -9.27 1.40 22.50
CA SER A 336 -8.39 0.88 21.46
C SER A 336 -7.22 0.06 22.03
N LYS A 337 -6.72 0.37 23.24
CA LYS A 337 -5.63 -0.42 23.90
C LYS A 337 -6.09 -1.81 24.31
N GLU A 338 -7.29 -1.90 24.85
CA GLU A 338 -7.84 -3.14 25.38
C GLU A 338 -8.33 -4.07 24.27
N ARG A 339 -8.87 -3.48 23.20
CA ARG A 339 -9.66 -4.24 22.21
C ARG A 339 -9.01 -4.33 20.84
N LEU A 340 -8.21 -3.35 20.41
CA LEU A 340 -7.64 -3.37 19.05
C LEU A 340 -6.25 -3.99 19.00
N ARG A 341 -6.10 -5.02 18.15
CA ARG A 341 -4.81 -5.54 17.71
C ARG A 341 -4.57 -5.09 16.28
N PHE A 342 -3.47 -4.36 16.06
CA PHE A 342 -3.10 -3.89 14.72
C PHE A 342 -2.06 -4.80 14.06
N VAL A 343 -2.30 -5.13 12.80
CA VAL A 343 -1.32 -5.74 11.90
C VAL A 343 -1.18 -4.86 10.68
N VAL A 344 0.04 -4.44 10.42
CA VAL A 344 0.32 -3.54 9.32
C VAL A 344 1.26 -4.25 8.36
N ALA A 345 0.71 -4.76 7.27
CA ALA A 345 1.47 -5.43 6.23
C ALA A 345 1.99 -4.40 5.24
N ASN A 346 3.29 -4.06 5.37
CA ASN A 346 3.95 -3.09 4.49
C ASN A 346 4.68 -3.69 3.28
N THR A 347 4.73 -5.02 3.20
CA THR A 347 5.34 -5.81 2.13
C THR A 347 4.59 -7.14 1.98
N LEU A 348 4.73 -7.83 0.84
CA LEU A 348 4.16 -9.17 0.64
C LEU A 348 4.65 -10.18 1.68
N ASP A 349 5.92 -10.10 2.06
CA ASP A 349 6.48 -11.00 3.06
C ASP A 349 5.79 -10.84 4.40
N VAL A 350 5.55 -9.59 4.84
CA VAL A 350 4.81 -9.32 6.08
C VAL A 350 3.34 -9.72 5.91
N PHE A 351 2.74 -9.49 4.74
CA PHE A 351 1.37 -9.94 4.48
C PHE A 351 1.22 -11.46 4.66
N HIS A 352 2.09 -12.26 4.04
CA HIS A 352 2.03 -13.72 4.11
C HIS A 352 2.51 -14.29 5.45
N ALA A 353 3.54 -13.69 6.04
CA ALA A 353 4.13 -14.21 7.28
C ALA A 353 3.31 -13.79 8.52
N GLU A 354 2.66 -12.63 8.48
CA GLU A 354 2.01 -12.05 9.65
C GLU A 354 0.51 -11.85 9.45
N ALA A 355 0.06 -11.16 8.39
CA ALA A 355 -1.35 -10.81 8.24
C ALA A 355 -2.21 -12.05 7.96
N VAL A 356 -1.86 -12.86 6.95
CA VAL A 356 -2.64 -14.03 6.55
C VAL A 356 -2.81 -15.05 7.70
N PRO A 357 -1.75 -15.47 8.42
CA PRO A 357 -1.91 -16.42 9.51
C PRO A 357 -2.71 -15.85 10.67
N GLN A 358 -2.57 -14.55 10.96
CA GLN A 358 -3.34 -13.91 12.04
C GLN A 358 -4.83 -13.83 11.70
N VAL A 359 -5.19 -13.45 10.47
CA VAL A 359 -6.59 -13.42 10.04
C VAL A 359 -7.19 -14.82 10.05
N ASN A 360 -6.51 -15.81 9.47
CA ASN A 360 -6.99 -17.20 9.48
C ASN A 360 -7.18 -17.72 10.90
N HIS A 361 -6.20 -17.51 11.79
CA HIS A 361 -6.33 -17.90 13.19
C HIS A 361 -7.53 -17.23 13.88
N TYR A 362 -7.75 -15.95 13.62
CA TYR A 362 -8.85 -15.18 14.19
C TYR A 362 -10.22 -15.69 13.76
N LEU A 363 -10.36 -16.02 12.48
CA LEU A 363 -11.60 -16.54 11.91
C LEU A 363 -11.84 -18.01 12.28
N GLU A 364 -10.81 -18.78 12.59
CA GLU A 364 -10.94 -20.20 12.97
C GLU A 364 -11.20 -20.41 14.47
N HIS A 365 -10.70 -19.53 15.36
CA HIS A 365 -10.65 -19.77 16.81
C HIS A 365 -11.46 -18.74 17.62
N GLN A 366 -12.75 -18.61 17.31
CA GLN A 366 -13.67 -17.61 17.89
C GLN A 366 -13.57 -17.47 19.42
N SER A 367 -13.43 -18.58 20.16
CA SER A 367 -13.47 -18.64 21.63
C SER A 367 -12.42 -17.77 22.34
N ASN A 368 -11.30 -17.46 21.70
CA ASN A 368 -10.20 -16.75 22.36
C ASN A 368 -10.20 -15.24 22.08
N SER A 369 -11.20 -14.77 21.34
CA SER A 369 -11.23 -13.42 20.77
C SER A 369 -12.30 -12.51 21.36
N HIS A 370 -13.01 -12.93 22.42
CA HIS A 370 -14.16 -12.21 22.99
C HIS A 370 -13.89 -10.70 23.13
N GLY A 371 -14.54 -9.93 22.26
CA GLY A 371 -14.47 -8.47 22.25
C GLY A 371 -13.18 -7.88 21.68
N LYS A 372 -12.20 -8.67 21.25
CA LYS A 372 -10.98 -8.17 20.57
C LYS A 372 -11.27 -7.94 19.09
N ILE A 373 -10.57 -6.99 18.47
CA ILE A 373 -10.71 -6.64 17.07
C ILE A 373 -9.33 -6.69 16.43
N LEU A 374 -9.18 -7.49 15.39
CA LEU A 374 -7.97 -7.51 14.57
C LEU A 374 -8.11 -6.51 13.43
N PHE A 375 -7.39 -5.40 13.49
CA PHE A 375 -7.30 -4.41 12.44
C PHE A 375 -6.09 -4.69 11.55
N VAL A 376 -6.33 -5.07 10.30
CA VAL A 376 -5.31 -5.38 9.31
C VAL A 376 -5.24 -4.29 8.27
N GLU A 377 -4.11 -3.61 8.17
CA GLU A 377 -3.83 -2.64 7.12
C GLU A 377 -2.83 -3.23 6.12
N VAL A 378 -3.17 -3.20 4.84
CA VAL A 378 -2.24 -3.47 3.74
C VAL A 378 -1.88 -2.14 3.08
N HIS A 379 -0.60 -1.76 3.14
CA HIS A 379 -0.12 -0.47 2.64
C HIS A 379 1.33 -0.58 2.14
N GLY A 380 1.85 0.25 1.23
CA GLY A 380 3.29 0.31 0.99
C GLY A 380 3.81 -0.52 -0.20
N MET A 381 5.13 -0.41 -0.41
CA MET A 381 5.79 -0.46 -1.73
C MET A 381 5.61 -1.75 -2.55
N ASP A 382 5.50 -2.90 -1.89
CA ASP A 382 5.45 -4.18 -2.59
C ASP A 382 4.10 -4.87 -2.45
N ASN A 383 3.09 -4.22 -1.88
CA ASN A 383 1.87 -4.92 -1.52
C ASN A 383 0.93 -5.27 -2.68
N TYR A 384 0.02 -6.19 -2.34
CA TYR A 384 -1.04 -6.61 -3.23
C TYR A 384 -1.99 -5.47 -3.57
N HIS A 385 -2.33 -5.39 -4.85
CA HIS A 385 -3.38 -4.51 -5.34
C HIS A 385 -4.76 -5.20 -5.25
N ALA A 386 -5.84 -4.49 -5.61
CA ALA A 386 -7.21 -4.95 -5.34
C ALA A 386 -7.50 -6.34 -5.93
N LEU A 387 -7.13 -6.55 -7.20
CA LEU A 387 -7.32 -7.84 -7.88
C LEU A 387 -6.49 -8.99 -7.26
N GLU A 388 -5.28 -8.72 -6.77
CA GLU A 388 -4.45 -9.74 -6.11
C GLU A 388 -4.97 -10.09 -4.70
N LEU A 389 -5.64 -9.14 -4.02
CA LEU A 389 -6.26 -9.35 -2.70
C LEU A 389 -7.61 -10.08 -2.78
N GLU A 390 -8.32 -9.98 -3.89
CA GLU A 390 -9.67 -10.50 -4.05
C GLU A 390 -9.83 -11.97 -3.59
N PRO A 391 -8.96 -12.92 -3.97
CA PRO A 391 -9.03 -14.29 -3.47
C PRO A 391 -8.96 -14.44 -1.95
N TYR A 392 -8.15 -13.61 -1.28
CA TYR A 392 -7.98 -13.63 0.18
C TYR A 392 -9.24 -13.08 0.86
N LEU A 393 -9.73 -11.94 0.39
CA LEU A 393 -10.92 -11.29 0.96
C LEU A 393 -12.16 -12.15 0.83
N GLN A 394 -12.35 -12.82 -0.33
CA GLN A 394 -13.46 -13.76 -0.52
C GLN A 394 -13.33 -14.98 0.39
N HIS A 395 -12.13 -15.54 0.52
CA HIS A 395 -11.89 -16.65 1.44
C HIS A 395 -12.22 -16.27 2.88
N TRP A 396 -11.71 -15.13 3.36
CA TRP A 396 -11.96 -14.67 4.73
C TRP A 396 -13.42 -14.34 4.99
N ARG A 397 -14.15 -13.80 4.00
CA ARG A 397 -15.59 -13.59 4.10
C ARG A 397 -16.35 -14.91 4.25
N GLN A 398 -16.00 -15.93 3.48
CA GLN A 398 -16.59 -17.27 3.63
C GLN A 398 -16.27 -17.89 4.99
N GLN A 399 -15.05 -17.72 5.51
CA GLN A 399 -14.68 -18.23 6.84
C GLN A 399 -15.38 -17.45 7.97
N SER A 400 -15.52 -16.15 7.82
CA SER A 400 -16.29 -15.28 8.72
C SER A 400 -17.74 -15.75 8.83
N GLN A 401 -18.39 -16.05 7.71
CA GLN A 401 -19.75 -16.60 7.70
C GLN A 401 -19.86 -17.95 8.40
N LYS A 402 -18.87 -18.83 8.21
CA LYS A 402 -18.84 -20.17 8.84
C LYS A 402 -18.62 -20.11 10.35
N SER A 403 -17.75 -19.21 10.80
CA SER A 403 -17.37 -19.06 12.21
C SER A 403 -18.28 -18.11 12.99
N GLY A 404 -19.09 -17.29 12.30
CA GLY A 404 -19.83 -16.21 12.94
C GLY A 404 -18.94 -15.07 13.47
N VAL A 405 -17.64 -15.06 13.16
CA VAL A 405 -16.75 -13.94 13.50
C VAL A 405 -16.98 -12.81 12.49
N PRO A 406 -17.37 -11.59 12.92
CA PRO A 406 -17.60 -10.49 11.98
C PRO A 406 -16.35 -10.13 11.18
N PHE A 407 -16.53 -9.87 9.89
CA PHE A 407 -15.48 -9.40 8.98
C PHE A 407 -15.96 -8.16 8.24
N PHE A 408 -15.12 -7.12 8.19
CA PHE A 408 -15.41 -5.86 7.51
C PHE A 408 -14.19 -5.41 6.71
N ALA A 409 -14.31 -5.33 5.39
CA ALA A 409 -13.26 -4.85 4.50
C ALA A 409 -13.62 -3.49 3.93
N PHE A 410 -12.67 -2.55 3.96
CA PHE A 410 -12.87 -1.24 3.36
C PHE A 410 -11.60 -0.69 2.71
N THR A 411 -11.81 0.33 1.88
CA THR A 411 -10.75 1.18 1.35
C THR A 411 -11.21 2.64 1.31
N LEU A 412 -10.28 3.55 1.02
CA LEU A 412 -10.54 4.98 0.89
C LEU A 412 -10.02 5.45 -0.46
N LEU A 413 -10.84 6.19 -1.19
CA LEU A 413 -10.46 6.88 -2.42
C LEU A 413 -10.47 8.40 -2.20
N ARG A 414 -9.82 9.13 -3.10
CA ARG A 414 -9.76 10.59 -3.12
C ARG A 414 -10.27 11.10 -4.46
N GLU A 415 -10.84 12.31 -4.43
CA GLU A 415 -11.19 13.03 -5.64
C GLU A 415 -9.93 13.19 -6.51
N ALA A 416 -10.08 13.00 -7.82
CA ALA A 416 -8.96 12.79 -8.74
C ALA A 416 -7.96 13.97 -8.76
N ILE A 417 -8.43 15.21 -8.82
CA ILE A 417 -7.54 16.38 -8.83
C ILE A 417 -6.89 16.55 -7.46
N SER A 418 -7.66 16.39 -6.38
CA SER A 418 -7.13 16.38 -5.02
C SER A 418 -6.07 15.30 -4.83
N MET A 419 -6.19 14.15 -5.49
CA MET A 419 -5.19 13.09 -5.49
C MET A 419 -3.89 13.56 -6.12
N HIS A 420 -3.93 14.18 -7.29
CA HIS A 420 -2.73 14.74 -7.93
C HIS A 420 -2.02 15.78 -7.07
N VAL A 421 -2.78 16.73 -6.49
CA VAL A 421 -2.21 17.75 -5.61
C VAL A 421 -1.55 17.12 -4.39
N SER A 422 -2.25 16.17 -3.73
CA SER A 422 -1.72 15.47 -2.55
C SER A 422 -0.49 14.64 -2.88
N PHE A 423 -0.49 13.94 -4.01
CA PHE A 423 0.63 13.15 -4.50
C PHE A 423 1.83 14.05 -4.81
N PHE A 424 1.62 15.15 -5.53
CA PHE A 424 2.67 16.11 -5.88
C PHE A 424 3.31 16.74 -4.64
N ASN A 425 2.48 17.28 -3.76
CA ASN A 425 2.93 17.91 -2.51
C ASN A 425 3.75 16.93 -1.66
N TYR A 426 3.31 15.68 -1.55
CA TYR A 426 4.03 14.73 -0.73
C TYR A 426 5.30 14.18 -1.38
N TYR A 427 5.27 13.82 -2.66
CA TYR A 427 6.39 13.11 -3.27
C TYR A 427 7.43 14.04 -3.91
N TYR A 428 7.01 15.21 -4.39
CA TYR A 428 7.90 16.13 -5.12
C TYR A 428 8.28 17.36 -4.29
N ILE A 429 7.36 17.93 -3.52
CA ILE A 429 7.69 19.06 -2.63
C ILE A 429 8.38 18.57 -1.35
N HIS A 430 8.02 17.38 -0.86
CA HIS A 430 8.72 16.70 0.25
C HIS A 430 9.54 15.51 -0.23
N PRO A 431 10.76 15.70 -0.76
CA PRO A 431 11.60 14.59 -1.17
C PRO A 431 12.17 13.86 0.06
N GLY A 432 11.32 13.17 0.81
CA GLY A 432 11.69 12.11 1.74
C GLY A 432 11.87 10.77 1.03
N ASP A 433 11.22 10.60 -0.12
CA ASP A 433 11.27 9.37 -0.91
C ASP A 433 12.25 9.51 -2.09
N PRO A 434 13.33 8.69 -2.12
CA PRO A 434 14.30 8.71 -3.21
C PRO A 434 13.72 8.43 -4.60
N ARG A 435 12.56 7.77 -4.71
CA ARG A 435 11.91 7.47 -6.01
C ARG A 435 11.41 8.73 -6.72
N PHE A 436 11.17 9.81 -5.98
CA PHE A 436 10.57 11.04 -6.52
C PHE A 436 11.56 12.21 -6.46
N CYS A 437 12.85 11.89 -6.38
CA CYS A 437 13.91 12.85 -6.26
C CYS A 437 14.18 13.64 -7.55
N LYS A 438 13.70 13.15 -8.71
CA LYS A 438 13.68 13.89 -9.98
C LYS A 438 12.58 14.94 -9.93
N ASN A 439 12.82 16.00 -9.16
CA ASN A 439 11.92 17.12 -9.05
C ASN A 439 12.25 18.14 -10.17
N PRO A 440 11.32 18.44 -11.10
CA PRO A 440 11.54 19.43 -12.15
C PRO A 440 11.82 20.84 -11.60
N LEU A 441 11.42 21.14 -10.36
CA LEU A 441 11.74 22.39 -9.67
C LEU A 441 13.18 22.45 -9.16
N LYS A 442 13.88 21.31 -9.10
CA LYS A 442 15.25 21.20 -8.60
C LYS A 442 16.07 20.20 -9.45
N PRO A 443 16.25 20.45 -10.75
CA PRO A 443 16.90 19.51 -11.66
C PRO A 443 18.36 19.21 -11.25
N GLN A 444 19.03 20.16 -10.61
CA GLN A 444 20.41 20.00 -10.13
C GLN A 444 20.52 19.32 -8.75
N GLN A 445 19.40 19.13 -8.04
CA GLN A 445 19.45 18.45 -6.75
C GLN A 445 19.75 16.98 -6.98
N LYS A 446 21.01 16.60 -6.78
CA LYS A 446 21.42 15.19 -6.77
C LYS A 446 20.54 14.46 -5.77
N CYS A 447 19.78 13.48 -6.28
CA CYS A 447 19.08 12.52 -5.46
C CYS A 447 20.10 11.94 -4.48
N SER A 448 19.99 12.27 -3.19
CA SER A 448 20.94 11.81 -2.17
C SER A 448 20.91 10.28 -1.95
N GLY A 449 20.20 9.54 -2.82
CA GLY A 449 20.19 8.09 -2.94
C GLY A 449 21.02 7.52 -4.10
N SER A 450 21.71 8.31 -4.94
CA SER A 450 22.58 7.72 -5.99
C SER A 450 23.77 6.91 -5.43
N GLY A 451 23.97 6.92 -4.11
CA GLY A 451 24.66 5.85 -3.39
C GLY A 451 23.88 4.53 -3.33
N TYR A 452 23.16 4.13 -4.39
CA TYR A 452 22.43 2.86 -4.50
C TYR A 452 23.37 1.62 -4.43
N GLY A 453 24.69 1.83 -4.35
CA GLY A 453 25.67 0.81 -4.00
C GLY A 453 25.88 0.59 -2.50
N MET A 454 25.43 1.51 -1.63
CA MET A 454 25.53 1.34 -0.18
C MET A 454 24.18 0.94 0.41
N SER A 455 24.13 -0.28 0.96
CA SER A 455 23.03 -0.73 1.78
C SER A 455 22.73 0.28 2.91
N ARG A 456 21.47 0.39 3.36
CA ARG A 456 21.10 1.18 4.56
C ARG A 456 22.02 0.90 5.76
N ARG A 457 22.61 -0.30 5.83
CA ARG A 457 23.59 -0.72 6.83
C ARG A 457 24.94 -0.03 6.64
N GLN A 458 25.46 0.08 5.41
CA GLN A 458 26.71 0.79 5.10
C GLN A 458 26.58 2.28 5.36
N ASP A 459 25.48 2.90 4.93
CA ASP A 459 25.18 4.31 5.24
C ASP A 459 25.11 4.53 6.76
N ARG A 460 24.43 3.65 7.51
CA ARG A 460 24.42 3.72 8.98
C ARG A 460 25.82 3.56 9.60
N HIS A 461 26.68 2.70 9.04
CA HIS A 461 28.06 2.53 9.49
C HIS A 461 28.90 3.77 9.19
N GLN A 462 28.88 4.27 7.96
CA GLN A 462 29.56 5.48 7.56
C GLN A 462 29.15 6.67 8.43
N ARG A 463 27.85 6.85 8.69
CA ARG A 463 27.34 7.89 9.61
C ARG A 463 27.90 7.74 11.02
N ARG A 464 28.03 6.51 11.52
CA ARG A 464 28.61 6.25 12.84
C ARG A 464 30.09 6.61 12.85
N ASP A 465 30.80 6.32 11.77
CA ASP A 465 32.24 6.55 11.68
C ASP A 465 32.56 8.04 11.44
N GLU A 466 31.74 8.77 10.67
CA GLU A 466 31.77 10.23 10.57
C GLU A 466 31.56 10.90 11.93
N ALA A 467 30.54 10.48 12.68
CA ALA A 467 30.26 11.04 13.99
C ALA A 467 31.37 10.73 15.01
N LYS A 468 31.99 9.54 14.93
CA LYS A 468 33.20 9.21 15.70
C LYS A 468 34.36 10.13 15.35
N ALA A 469 34.62 10.34 14.06
CA ALA A 469 35.69 11.22 13.61
C ALA A 469 35.46 12.67 14.07
N GLN A 470 34.22 13.15 13.99
CA GLN A 470 33.85 14.48 14.46
C GLN A 470 34.02 14.63 15.98
N TYR A 471 33.61 13.63 16.77
CA TYR A 471 33.85 13.62 18.22
C TYR A 471 35.33 13.62 18.55
N ALA A 472 36.13 12.79 17.87
CA ALA A 472 37.58 12.74 18.06
C ALA A 472 38.25 14.08 17.73
N LYS A 473 37.80 14.74 16.66
CA LYS A 473 38.26 16.08 16.28
C LYS A 473 37.94 17.12 17.35
N MET A 474 36.70 17.14 17.87
CA MET A 474 36.33 18.07 18.93
C MET A 474 37.08 17.81 20.23
N ARG A 475 37.29 16.54 20.61
CA ARG A 475 38.08 16.18 21.78
C ARG A 475 39.54 16.61 21.63
N GLY A 476 40.15 16.34 20.47
CA GLY A 476 41.51 16.81 20.17
C GLY A 476 41.64 18.34 20.15
N MET A 477 40.62 19.06 19.68
CA MET A 477 40.57 20.53 19.76
C MET A 477 40.39 21.04 21.20
N SER A 478 39.63 20.32 22.03
CA SER A 478 39.54 20.57 23.47
C SER A 478 40.91 20.41 24.12
N ASP A 479 41.59 19.30 23.86
CA ASP A 479 42.90 19.01 24.44
C ASP A 479 43.97 20.04 23.99
N ALA A 480 43.84 20.59 22.78
CA ALA A 480 44.70 21.67 22.27
C ALA A 480 44.39 23.04 22.91
N ARG A 481 43.12 23.31 23.28
CA ARG A 481 42.68 24.58 23.89
C ARG A 481 42.82 24.59 25.42
N MET A 482 42.96 23.42 26.04
CA MET A 482 43.12 23.18 27.49
C MET A 482 44.47 23.64 28.09
N ARG A 483 45.24 24.49 27.40
CA ARG A 483 46.40 25.19 27.99
C ARG A 483 46.05 26.53 28.66
N GLY A 484 44.79 26.95 28.64
CA GLY A 484 44.34 28.18 29.31
C GLY A 484 43.05 27.97 30.10
N GLY A 485 43.18 27.83 31.43
CA GLY A 485 42.20 28.25 32.46
C GLY A 485 40.83 27.57 32.59
N ASP A 486 40.12 27.29 31.51
CA ASP A 486 38.67 27.04 31.57
C ASP A 486 38.32 25.55 31.42
N LYS A 487 38.46 24.81 32.53
CA LYS A 487 38.39 23.33 32.56
C LYS A 487 36.99 22.74 32.81
N ALA A 488 36.00 23.55 33.21
CA ALA A 488 34.84 23.01 33.93
C ALA A 488 33.64 22.55 33.07
N GLU A 489 33.51 22.97 31.81
CA GLU A 489 32.23 22.75 31.07
C GLU A 489 32.24 21.59 30.05
N LEU A 490 33.41 21.13 29.58
CA LEU A 490 33.48 20.09 28.53
C LEU A 490 33.66 18.66 29.04
N GLU A 491 34.07 18.45 30.29
CA GLU A 491 34.33 17.10 30.83
C GLU A 491 33.05 16.28 31.10
N GLY A 492 31.85 16.90 31.03
CA GLY A 492 30.58 16.25 31.31
C GLY A 492 29.83 15.65 30.12
N LEU A 493 30.21 15.97 28.88
CA LEU A 493 29.49 15.48 27.69
C LEU A 493 30.02 14.11 27.28
N SER A 494 29.28 13.06 27.67
CA SER A 494 29.63 11.71 27.26
C SER A 494 29.52 11.56 25.74
N TYR A 495 30.35 10.69 25.15
CA TYR A 495 30.24 10.31 23.73
C TYR A 495 28.80 9.93 23.33
N ARG A 496 28.03 9.34 24.25
CA ARG A 496 26.63 8.99 24.04
C ARG A 496 25.75 10.23 23.87
N ASP A 497 25.98 11.28 24.65
CA ASP A 497 25.23 12.53 24.58
C ASP A 497 25.62 13.35 23.36
N PHE A 498 26.90 13.34 22.99
CA PHE A 498 27.34 13.90 21.71
C PHE A 498 26.69 13.20 20.52
N MET A 499 26.70 11.86 20.48
CA MET A 499 26.04 11.12 19.40
C MET A 499 24.54 11.43 19.37
N LYS A 500 23.88 11.49 20.53
CA LYS A 500 22.46 11.85 20.62
C LYS A 500 22.22 13.26 20.09
N SER A 501 23.06 14.23 20.45
CA SER A 501 22.99 15.62 19.96
C SER A 501 23.24 15.72 18.47
N ALA A 502 24.31 15.11 17.95
CA ALA A 502 24.67 15.11 16.53
C ALA A 502 23.58 14.43 15.68
N TYR A 503 23.01 13.32 16.15
CA TYR A 503 21.85 12.71 15.49
C TYR A 503 20.64 13.65 15.52
N THR A 504 20.36 14.33 16.64
CA THR A 504 19.22 15.27 16.70
C THR A 504 19.43 16.54 15.87
N ASP A 505 20.63 17.12 15.86
CA ASP A 505 20.91 18.37 15.14
C ASP A 505 21.02 18.14 13.63
N ARG A 506 21.55 16.99 13.19
CA ARG A 506 21.51 16.61 11.78
C ARG A 506 20.08 16.24 11.35
N ARG A 507 19.26 15.64 12.22
CA ARG A 507 17.82 15.43 11.94
C ARG A 507 17.09 16.78 11.81
N LYS A 508 17.38 17.76 12.67
CA LYS A 508 16.83 19.14 12.55
C LYS A 508 17.32 19.90 11.31
N THR A 509 18.60 19.78 10.94
CA THR A 509 19.14 20.44 9.72
C THR A 509 18.78 19.72 8.43
N LYS A 510 18.42 18.44 8.47
CA LYS A 510 17.85 17.72 7.32
C LYS A 510 16.34 17.91 7.22
N MET A 511 15.67 18.12 8.35
CA MET A 511 14.28 18.58 8.46
C MET A 511 14.19 20.12 8.46
N VAL A 512 15.05 20.83 7.71
CA VAL A 512 14.75 22.23 7.34
C VAL A 512 13.33 22.21 6.80
N ASN A 513 12.45 22.90 7.53
CA ASN A 513 11.01 22.72 7.59
C ASN A 513 10.42 22.27 6.26
N HIS A 514 10.07 20.98 6.16
CA HIS A 514 9.21 20.48 5.10
C HIS A 514 7.93 21.34 4.99
N ALA A 515 7.44 21.87 6.13
CA ALA A 515 6.32 22.80 6.18
C ALA A 515 6.50 24.13 5.41
N ASP A 516 7.73 24.56 5.08
CA ASP A 516 7.97 25.84 4.41
C ASP A 516 7.84 25.74 2.87
N GLY A 517 7.69 24.51 2.32
CA GLY A 517 7.68 24.27 0.88
C GLY A 517 9.00 24.63 0.17
N ILE A 518 8.92 24.88 -1.14
CA ILE A 518 10.09 25.32 -1.92
C ILE A 518 10.09 26.86 -1.99
N LYS A 519 10.94 27.47 -1.14
CA LYS A 519 11.11 28.94 -1.12
C LYS A 519 11.56 29.47 -2.49
N GLY A 520 10.96 30.58 -2.91
CA GLY A 520 11.33 31.30 -4.14
C GLY A 520 10.75 30.75 -5.45
N VAL A 521 9.97 29.67 -5.40
CA VAL A 521 9.28 29.13 -6.59
C VAL A 521 7.87 29.71 -6.64
N SER A 522 7.48 30.25 -7.80
CA SER A 522 6.13 30.78 -7.99
C SER A 522 5.07 29.66 -7.95
N HIS A 523 3.82 30.00 -7.61
CA HIS A 523 2.74 29.00 -7.63
C HIS A 523 2.52 28.42 -9.04
N GLU A 524 2.67 29.25 -10.07
CA GLU A 524 2.58 28.84 -11.48
C GLU A 524 3.67 27.82 -11.86
N ASP A 525 4.92 28.04 -11.43
CA ASP A 525 6.00 27.09 -11.66
C ASP A 525 5.75 25.76 -10.95
N MET A 526 5.18 25.78 -9.73
CA MET A 526 4.78 24.57 -9.02
C MET A 526 3.66 23.81 -9.76
N GLU A 527 2.67 24.51 -10.31
CA GLU A 527 1.61 23.90 -11.11
C GLU A 527 2.15 23.28 -12.41
N LYS A 528 3.05 23.98 -13.12
CA LYS A 528 3.70 23.47 -14.32
C LYS A 528 4.53 22.22 -14.01
N ALA A 529 5.29 22.25 -12.92
CA ALA A 529 6.03 21.09 -12.43
C ALA A 529 5.10 19.92 -12.09
N MET A 530 3.96 20.19 -11.45
CA MET A 530 2.97 19.17 -11.13
C MET A 530 2.41 18.50 -12.38
N LEU A 531 2.05 19.26 -13.42
CA LEU A 531 1.58 18.70 -14.70
C LEU A 531 2.67 17.85 -15.37
N GLN A 532 3.94 18.27 -15.29
CA GLN A 532 5.05 17.54 -15.90
C GLN A 532 5.29 16.16 -15.26
N VAL A 533 5.01 16.00 -13.97
CA VAL A 533 5.23 14.75 -13.22
C VAL A 533 3.94 14.02 -12.87
N ALA A 534 2.80 14.49 -13.37
CA ALA A 534 1.51 13.85 -13.13
C ALA A 534 1.49 12.46 -13.76
N TYR A 535 1.17 11.45 -12.96
CA TYR A 535 0.93 10.09 -13.43
C TYR A 535 -0.45 10.00 -14.10
N ASP A 536 -0.60 9.16 -15.13
CA ASP A 536 -1.94 8.88 -15.65
C ASP A 536 -2.73 8.03 -14.64
N ASN A 537 -3.85 8.58 -14.18
CA ASN A 537 -4.82 7.92 -13.29
C ASN A 537 -4.15 7.21 -12.09
N PRO A 538 -3.41 7.93 -11.22
CA PRO A 538 -2.60 7.33 -10.17
C PRO A 538 -3.40 6.43 -9.23
N GLN A 539 -4.66 6.75 -8.95
CA GLN A 539 -5.48 5.93 -8.05
C GLN A 539 -5.84 4.59 -8.69
N CYS A 540 -6.33 4.59 -9.93
CA CYS A 540 -6.59 3.37 -10.68
C CYS A 540 -5.30 2.59 -10.91
N LEU A 541 -4.21 3.25 -11.27
CA LEU A 541 -2.91 2.62 -11.49
C LEU A 541 -2.47 1.83 -10.25
N PHE A 542 -2.59 2.44 -9.06
CA PHE A 542 -2.31 1.77 -7.80
C PHE A 542 -3.25 0.58 -7.55
N LEU A 543 -4.56 0.76 -7.73
CA LEU A 543 -5.52 -0.30 -7.45
C LEU A 543 -5.41 -1.48 -8.43
N ALA A 544 -4.99 -1.22 -9.67
CA ALA A 544 -4.85 -2.21 -10.73
C ALA A 544 -3.49 -2.92 -10.74
N ARG A 545 -2.41 -2.23 -10.35
CA ARG A 545 -1.03 -2.72 -10.49
C ARG A 545 -0.16 -2.60 -9.23
N GLY A 546 -0.70 -2.00 -8.17
CA GLY A 546 -0.03 -1.82 -6.88
C GLY A 546 0.98 -0.67 -6.87
N GLU A 547 1.70 -0.52 -5.75
CA GLU A 547 2.69 0.56 -5.62
C GLU A 547 3.93 0.36 -6.51
N ARG A 548 4.15 -0.88 -6.99
CA ARG A 548 5.23 -1.21 -7.93
C ARG A 548 5.16 -0.41 -9.23
N ALA A 549 3.98 0.07 -9.62
CA ALA A 549 3.83 0.97 -10.77
C ALA A 549 4.44 2.37 -10.55
N PHE A 550 4.80 2.73 -9.32
CA PHE A 550 5.40 4.02 -8.96
C PHE A 550 6.91 3.92 -8.66
N GLY A 551 7.50 2.73 -8.80
CA GLY A 551 8.94 2.57 -8.61
C GLY A 551 9.77 3.08 -9.79
N ASP A 552 11.03 3.37 -9.51
CA ASP A 552 12.02 3.86 -10.49
C ASP A 552 13.00 2.78 -10.97
N GLY A 553 12.83 1.54 -10.51
CA GLY A 553 13.61 0.41 -11.01
C GLY A 553 13.21 0.05 -12.45
N THR A 554 14.08 -0.70 -13.12
CA THR A 554 13.88 -1.07 -14.54
C THR A 554 12.61 -1.90 -14.75
N GLU A 555 12.24 -2.74 -13.79
CA GLU A 555 11.01 -3.54 -13.84
C GLU A 555 9.76 -2.68 -13.58
N GLU A 556 9.83 -1.82 -12.58
CA GLU A 556 8.76 -0.89 -12.20
C GLU A 556 8.46 0.11 -13.31
N LYS A 557 9.51 0.59 -13.99
CA LYS A 557 9.38 1.42 -15.19
C LYS A 557 8.64 0.69 -16.32
N LEU A 558 8.83 -0.62 -16.50
CA LEU A 558 8.06 -1.38 -17.49
C LEU A 558 6.57 -1.43 -17.13
N ILE A 559 6.26 -1.65 -15.86
CA ILE A 559 4.87 -1.73 -15.38
C ILE A 559 4.19 -0.37 -15.54
N ARG A 560 4.93 0.72 -15.29
CA ARG A 560 4.47 2.10 -15.43
C ARG A 560 4.28 2.52 -16.89
N ASP A 561 5.25 2.21 -17.75
CA ASP A 561 5.26 2.67 -19.15
C ASP A 561 4.24 1.93 -20.03
N VAL A 562 3.67 0.82 -19.55
CA VAL A 562 2.51 0.19 -20.19
C VAL A 562 1.30 1.07 -19.96
N GLU A 563 0.67 1.53 -21.03
CA GLU A 563 -0.55 2.35 -20.96
C GLU A 563 -1.61 1.69 -20.06
N LEU A 564 -2.17 2.46 -19.14
CA LEU A 564 -3.26 1.99 -18.29
C LEU A 564 -4.56 2.02 -19.09
N ARG A 565 -5.17 0.86 -19.31
CA ARG A 565 -6.40 0.78 -20.10
C ARG A 565 -7.63 0.98 -19.24
N ARG A 566 -8.66 1.61 -19.81
CA ARG A 566 -9.98 1.77 -19.17
C ARG A 566 -10.56 0.45 -18.64
N LEU A 567 -10.38 -0.64 -19.38
CA LEU A 567 -10.85 -1.97 -18.98
C LEU A 567 -10.19 -2.46 -17.68
N GLU A 568 -8.90 -2.17 -17.47
CA GLU A 568 -8.20 -2.53 -16.22
C GLU A 568 -8.80 -1.77 -15.04
N CYS A 569 -9.11 -0.49 -15.21
CA CYS A 569 -9.79 0.33 -14.20
C CYS A 569 -11.19 -0.17 -13.88
N GLN A 570 -11.97 -0.56 -14.90
CA GLN A 570 -13.30 -1.13 -14.72
C GLN A 570 -13.24 -2.47 -13.99
N GLN A 571 -12.32 -3.36 -14.36
CA GLN A 571 -12.12 -4.65 -13.68
C GLN A 571 -11.71 -4.48 -12.23
N THR A 572 -10.84 -3.50 -11.96
CA THR A 572 -10.41 -3.13 -10.63
C THR A 572 -11.56 -2.59 -9.79
N TYR A 573 -12.40 -1.72 -10.36
CA TYR A 573 -13.61 -1.23 -9.68
C TYR A 573 -14.57 -2.38 -9.34
N LEU A 574 -14.83 -3.28 -10.29
CA LEU A 574 -15.66 -4.46 -10.05
C LEU A 574 -15.07 -5.37 -8.95
N SER A 575 -13.75 -5.52 -8.91
CA SER A 575 -13.06 -6.26 -7.83
C SER A 575 -13.31 -5.63 -6.47
N LEU A 576 -13.22 -4.30 -6.36
CA LEU A 576 -13.58 -3.59 -5.13
C LEU A 576 -15.05 -3.80 -4.76
N GLN A 577 -15.98 -3.73 -5.71
CA GLN A 577 -17.40 -3.98 -5.45
C GLN A 577 -17.69 -5.41 -4.96
N ARG A 578 -16.90 -6.40 -5.40
CA ARG A 578 -17.01 -7.79 -4.96
C ARG A 578 -16.41 -8.03 -3.57
N THR A 579 -15.50 -7.18 -3.10
CA THR A 579 -14.65 -7.49 -1.94
C THR A 579 -14.81 -6.53 -0.77
N MET A 580 -15.15 -5.27 -1.02
CA MET A 580 -15.21 -4.20 -0.02
C MET A 580 -16.65 -3.97 0.46
N ASP A 581 -16.84 -4.06 1.78
CA ASP A 581 -18.08 -3.66 2.45
C ASP A 581 -18.28 -2.14 2.40
N TRP A 582 -17.19 -1.38 2.33
CA TRP A 582 -17.22 0.08 2.20
C TRP A 582 -16.07 0.60 1.34
N ILE A 583 -16.39 1.53 0.43
CA ILE A 583 -15.39 2.32 -0.29
C ILE A 583 -15.63 3.77 0.09
N GLY A 584 -14.88 4.24 1.10
CA GLY A 584 -15.04 5.59 1.61
C GLY A 584 -14.33 6.63 0.76
N ARG A 585 -14.65 7.90 1.03
CA ARG A 585 -14.03 9.03 0.34
C ARG A 585 -13.26 9.88 1.34
N THR A 586 -12.16 10.47 0.88
CA THR A 586 -11.27 11.25 1.75
C THR A 586 -11.91 12.58 2.17
N ASP A 587 -12.76 13.17 1.32
CA ASP A 587 -13.51 14.41 1.62
C ASP A 587 -14.52 14.21 2.76
N THR A 588 -15.20 13.06 2.78
CA THR A 588 -16.16 12.66 3.83
C THR A 588 -15.58 11.73 4.90
N LEU A 589 -14.25 11.61 4.98
CA LEU A 589 -13.59 10.72 5.94
C LEU A 589 -14.06 10.96 7.39
N SER A 590 -14.11 12.23 7.83
CA SER A 590 -14.51 12.60 9.20
C SER A 590 -16.02 12.56 9.45
N THR A 591 -16.83 12.62 8.39
CA THR A 591 -18.30 12.72 8.51
C THR A 591 -19.00 11.40 8.24
N GLU A 592 -18.38 10.51 7.47
CA GLU A 592 -18.95 9.22 7.05
C GLU A 592 -18.09 8.05 7.57
N THR A 593 -16.83 7.96 7.11
CA THR A 593 -16.05 6.71 7.30
C THR A 593 -15.55 6.53 8.73
N LEU A 594 -14.96 7.55 9.36
CA LEU A 594 -14.47 7.42 10.74
C LEU A 594 -15.61 7.16 11.74
N PRO A 595 -16.75 7.87 11.70
CA PRO A 595 -17.89 7.53 12.55
C PRO A 595 -18.43 6.12 12.31
N MET A 596 -18.44 5.65 11.06
CA MET A 596 -18.88 4.28 10.76
C MET A 596 -17.94 3.25 11.37
N LEU A 597 -16.62 3.46 11.26
CA LEU A 597 -15.62 2.57 11.88
C LEU A 597 -15.75 2.55 13.40
N THR A 598 -15.93 3.71 14.07
CA THR A 598 -16.10 3.73 15.53
C THR A 598 -17.45 3.16 15.98
N HIS A 599 -18.50 3.27 15.16
CA HIS A 599 -19.74 2.55 15.39
C HIS A 599 -19.53 1.02 15.30
N ILE A 600 -18.89 0.51 14.25
CA ILE A 600 -18.57 -0.93 14.11
C ILE A 600 -17.78 -1.45 15.33
N MET A 601 -16.72 -0.73 15.72
CA MET A 601 -15.80 -1.18 16.77
C MET A 601 -16.35 -1.02 18.19
N PHE A 602 -17.03 0.10 18.45
CA PHE A 602 -17.33 0.56 19.81
C PHE A 602 -18.80 0.92 20.04
N GLN A 603 -19.63 0.92 18.99
CA GLN A 603 -21.01 1.43 19.00
C GLN A 603 -21.08 2.91 19.40
N ARG A 604 -20.09 3.69 18.96
CA ARG A 604 -19.91 5.11 19.30
C ARG A 604 -19.45 5.95 18.10
N PRO A 605 -20.35 6.33 17.18
CA PRO A 605 -20.00 7.07 15.97
C PRO A 605 -19.37 8.45 16.24
N GLU A 606 -19.71 9.08 17.36
CA GLU A 606 -19.20 10.39 17.78
C GLU A 606 -17.69 10.41 17.97
N LEU A 607 -17.08 9.31 18.42
CA LEU A 607 -15.62 9.22 18.59
C LEU A 607 -14.87 9.45 17.28
N GLY A 608 -15.45 9.02 16.15
CA GLY A 608 -14.87 9.23 14.82
C GLY A 608 -14.97 10.67 14.32
N LYS A 609 -15.98 11.43 14.78
CA LYS A 609 -16.19 12.84 14.39
C LYS A 609 -15.11 13.75 14.99
N HIS A 610 -14.57 13.40 16.15
CA HIS A 610 -13.55 14.19 16.86
C HIS A 610 -12.10 13.83 16.49
N LEU A 611 -11.89 12.86 15.59
CA LEU A 611 -10.54 12.51 15.17
C LEU A 611 -9.94 13.61 14.29
N PRO A 612 -8.77 14.15 14.66
CA PRO A 612 -8.13 15.18 13.86
C PRO A 612 -7.67 14.60 12.52
N LYS A 613 -8.02 15.26 11.40
CA LYS A 613 -7.51 14.86 10.09
C LYS A 613 -5.98 15.00 10.08
N ALA A 614 -5.28 13.90 9.82
CA ALA A 614 -3.84 13.93 9.54
C ALA A 614 -3.59 14.41 8.10
N ASN A 615 -2.42 14.99 7.84
CA ASN A 615 -1.98 15.49 6.52
C ASN A 615 -2.86 16.58 5.91
N VAL A 616 -3.35 17.52 6.73
CA VAL A 616 -3.80 18.79 6.18
C VAL A 616 -2.55 19.48 5.61
N SER A 617 -2.54 19.77 4.31
CA SER A 617 -1.42 20.49 3.67
C SER A 617 -1.11 21.75 4.49
N PRO A 618 0.16 22.02 4.81
CA PRO A 618 0.53 23.23 5.54
C PRO A 618 0.07 24.50 4.81
N PRO A 619 -0.08 25.63 5.53
CA PRO A 619 -0.66 26.84 4.97
C PRO A 619 0.20 27.53 3.90
N SER A 620 1.51 27.29 3.82
CA SER A 620 2.43 27.96 2.89
C SER A 620 3.38 27.00 2.19
N GLY A 621 3.75 27.28 0.93
CA GLY A 621 4.79 26.52 0.21
C GLY A 621 4.30 25.24 -0.48
N PHE A 622 2.99 25.10 -0.64
CA PHE A 622 2.34 23.95 -1.26
C PHE A 622 1.42 24.39 -2.39
N VAL A 623 1.20 23.48 -3.32
CA VAL A 623 0.11 23.62 -4.27
C VAL A 623 -1.21 23.45 -3.51
N LYS A 624 -2.08 24.45 -3.58
CA LYS A 624 -3.42 24.39 -2.98
C LYS A 624 -4.45 24.14 -4.07
N LEU A 625 -5.36 23.21 -3.81
CA LEU A 625 -6.44 22.87 -4.74
C LEU A 625 -7.28 24.10 -5.12
N SER A 626 -7.56 24.99 -4.15
CA SER A 626 -8.35 26.21 -4.37
C SER A 626 -7.62 27.31 -5.14
N GLN A 627 -6.31 27.18 -5.36
CA GLN A 627 -5.47 28.18 -6.03
C GLN A 627 -5.00 27.71 -7.43
N LEU A 628 -5.42 26.52 -7.87
CA LEU A 628 -5.04 26.01 -9.18
C LEU A 628 -5.62 26.86 -10.31
N GLN A 629 -4.81 27.12 -11.34
CA GLN A 629 -5.28 27.72 -12.57
C GLN A 629 -6.25 26.77 -13.30
N ALA A 630 -7.24 27.32 -14.00
CA ALA A 630 -8.21 26.53 -14.77
C ALA A 630 -7.54 25.66 -15.87
N SER A 631 -6.43 26.14 -16.45
CA SER A 631 -5.60 25.39 -17.38
C SER A 631 -4.99 24.14 -16.74
N THR A 632 -4.46 24.27 -15.53
CA THR A 632 -3.90 23.17 -14.73
C THR A 632 -4.98 22.17 -14.32
N VAL A 633 -6.13 22.65 -13.86
CA VAL A 633 -7.31 21.81 -13.56
C VAL A 633 -7.66 20.97 -14.78
N LYS A 634 -7.82 21.59 -15.95
CA LYS A 634 -8.13 20.87 -17.21
C LYS A 634 -7.03 19.87 -17.61
N GLY A 635 -5.76 20.23 -17.38
CA GLY A 635 -4.62 19.33 -17.60
C GLY A 635 -4.69 18.09 -16.71
N LEU A 636 -4.95 18.28 -15.42
CA LEU A 636 -5.12 17.20 -14.45
C LEU A 636 -6.36 16.35 -14.73
N GLU A 637 -7.47 16.97 -15.13
CA GLU A 637 -8.68 16.25 -15.54
C GLU A 637 -8.40 15.31 -16.71
N LYS A 638 -7.58 15.75 -17.68
CA LYS A 638 -7.23 14.96 -18.84
C LYS A 638 -6.44 13.70 -18.49
N VAL A 639 -5.50 13.78 -17.55
CA VAL A 639 -4.65 12.64 -17.13
C VAL A 639 -5.31 11.75 -16.08
N SER A 640 -6.45 12.17 -15.51
CA SER A 640 -7.14 11.47 -14.40
C SER A 640 -8.57 11.01 -14.72
N GLN A 641 -8.90 10.83 -16.00
CA GLN A 641 -10.26 10.51 -16.46
C GLN A 641 -10.85 9.23 -15.82
N PHE A 642 -10.05 8.18 -15.66
CA PHE A 642 -10.50 6.92 -15.05
C PHE A 642 -10.61 7.02 -13.53
N ASP A 643 -9.75 7.81 -12.89
CA ASP A 643 -9.87 8.10 -11.46
C ASP A 643 -11.15 8.87 -11.17
N GLN A 644 -11.49 9.86 -11.99
CA GLN A 644 -12.77 10.56 -11.93
C GLN A 644 -13.94 9.61 -12.12
N GLU A 645 -13.92 8.76 -13.15
CA GLU A 645 -14.99 7.77 -13.38
C GLU A 645 -15.20 6.86 -12.16
N ILE A 646 -14.13 6.31 -11.59
CA ILE A 646 -14.21 5.46 -10.40
C ILE A 646 -14.74 6.25 -9.20
N TYR A 647 -14.24 7.47 -8.98
CA TYR A 647 -14.64 8.30 -7.84
C TYR A 647 -16.12 8.69 -7.89
N TYR A 648 -16.63 9.09 -9.07
CA TYR A 648 -18.05 9.41 -9.25
C TYR A 648 -18.95 8.19 -9.04
N ARG A 649 -18.57 7.04 -9.59
CA ARG A 649 -19.30 5.79 -9.34
C ARG A 649 -19.38 5.46 -7.86
N ILE A 650 -18.29 5.62 -7.11
CA ILE A 650 -18.29 5.35 -5.66
C ILE A 650 -19.18 6.32 -4.90
N LYS A 651 -19.21 7.59 -5.31
CA LYS A 651 -20.09 8.59 -4.70
C LYS A 651 -21.58 8.21 -4.85
N GLU A 652 -21.94 7.57 -5.97
CA GLU A 652 -23.29 7.07 -6.23
C GLU A 652 -23.55 5.72 -5.56
N ASP A 653 -22.58 4.81 -5.68
CA ASP A 653 -22.70 3.41 -5.28
C ASP A 653 -22.47 3.21 -3.78
N TYR A 654 -21.79 4.10 -3.05
CA TYR A 654 -21.47 3.90 -1.62
C TYR A 654 -21.94 5.09 -0.78
N THR A 655 -23.24 5.12 -0.51
CA THR A 655 -23.87 6.14 0.33
C THR A 655 -24.19 5.58 1.72
N MET A 656 -24.31 6.47 2.72
CA MET A 656 -24.71 6.06 4.07
C MET A 656 -26.14 5.50 4.14
N ASP A 657 -26.98 5.78 3.13
CA ASP A 657 -28.38 5.34 3.07
C ASP A 657 -28.54 3.83 2.84
N GLN A 658 -27.46 3.14 2.47
CA GLN A 658 -27.44 1.71 2.21
C GLN A 658 -27.50 0.86 3.48
N TRP A 659 -27.28 1.46 4.64
CA TRP A 659 -27.21 0.78 5.92
C TRP A 659 -28.55 0.89 6.67
N VAL A 660 -29.13 -0.25 7.06
CA VAL A 660 -30.48 -0.32 7.67
C VAL A 660 -30.54 0.37 9.04
N ASN A 661 -29.45 0.32 9.81
CA ASN A 661 -29.38 0.90 11.15
C ASN A 661 -28.95 2.39 11.12
N LYS A 662 -29.51 3.16 10.19
CA LYS A 662 -29.14 4.58 10.01
C LYS A 662 -29.51 5.46 11.21
N THR A 663 -30.56 5.10 11.96
CA THR A 663 -31.09 5.88 13.09
C THR A 663 -30.11 5.98 14.26
N ASP A 664 -29.21 5.00 14.42
CA ASP A 664 -28.22 5.00 15.50
C ASP A 664 -26.94 5.76 15.14
N TYR A 665 -26.90 6.34 13.94
CA TYR A 665 -25.70 6.91 13.32
C TYR A 665 -25.73 8.45 13.17
N GLN A 666 -26.90 9.01 12.84
CA GLN A 666 -27.09 10.46 12.70
C GLN A 666 -27.09 11.13 14.07
#